data_AF-A0A3C1BYS0-F1
#
_entry.id   AF-A0A3C1BYS0-F1
#
_cell.length_a   1.000
_cell.length_b   1.000
_cell.length_c   1.000
_cell.angle_alpha   90.00
_cell.angle_beta   90.00
_cell.angle_gamma   90.00
#
_symmetry.space_group_name_H-M   'P 1'
#
loop_
_entity.id
_entity.type
_entity.pdbx_description
1 polymer ?
#
loop_
_entity_poly.entity_id
_entity_poly.type
_entity_poly.pdbx_seq_one_letter_code
_entity_poly.pdbx_strand_id
1 'polypeptide(L)'
;MSNKDFDIDFDFDEAYGFDDDTDGKQEAYDDNTNPEILSRRTSGGSFDADGDLDDFLNMGSAPQVSSEQESHAEPEEDTWTQDDDFSDQPPEDGGYAPEDMGHDESGEYDEGVAEDTVYDEEDQGEYPEEGEDAPQKPKRQLKLPKLPRLKMPNFFGKFYDLYFAPMLHKELVEEPVDPDNPRRRRRKTKGQIFKEVYLPPILVCVSLILVLTFVIGSLSNVIDRRRIEKQNQQSQLDASLSQAEQLEAQSQEIVAEAEELAAGYDYDKAIEKLESIGDLTQHPDIANKRAEYETAKSALVEYKDPTLIPNLSFHVLIEDMARAKQDTELGGSYNKNFVTTGEFSKILNQLYDNGYVLVDFGSFVSAQTDLEGNEKFMVKSILLPEGKKPVMLTETMVNYFAYMVDGDGDGKADAKGDGFANKLVVDTNGDIKAEYIDAAGQTLTGNYDFVPILEDFISQHPDFCYQGARAILAVTGHEGVFGYRCNTSYISSVSQQYYDEQVAGAKEITNALRDKGYTIACYTYKNDAYGKLSAAQIQADLQSWSSQVVNVIGQVDTFVFAKQSRLTDYGDGNAAFRAMYTSGFRYFISNDQSPLTEVNDTYVRQNRLMVTGENMQHKSSQFSGLFDTNAVLELSTRGSVPTG
;
A
#
# COMPACT_ATOMS: atom_id res chain seq x y z
N MET A 1 63.32 -14.02 2.55
CA MET A 1 62.67 -15.20 1.97
C MET A 1 61.19 -14.86 1.87
N SER A 2 60.61 -14.91 0.65
CA SER A 2 59.16 -14.86 0.32
C SER A 2 58.21 -14.19 1.34
N ASN A 3 57.56 -13.06 1.05
CA ASN A 3 56.53 -12.93 -0.01
C ASN A 3 55.83 -14.27 -0.29
N LYS A 4 54.72 -14.49 0.42
CA LYS A 4 53.59 -15.24 -0.11
C LYS A 4 52.49 -14.22 -0.34
N ASP A 5 52.46 -13.75 -1.57
CA ASP A 5 51.34 -13.01 -2.12
C ASP A 5 50.15 -14.00 -2.06
N PHE A 6 49.14 -13.66 -1.26
CA PHE A 6 47.83 -14.29 -1.30
C PHE A 6 46.92 -13.32 -2.05
N ASP A 7 47.28 -13.08 -3.31
CA ASP A 7 46.35 -12.56 -4.29
C ASP A 7 45.36 -13.71 -4.56
N ILE A 8 44.33 -13.78 -3.71
CA ILE A 8 43.06 -14.38 -4.08
C ILE A 8 42.37 -13.25 -4.83
N ASP A 9 42.38 -13.34 -6.16
CA ASP A 9 41.62 -12.43 -7.02
C ASP A 9 40.13 -12.63 -6.68
N PHE A 10 39.61 -11.79 -5.78
CA PHE A 10 38.19 -11.76 -5.45
C PHE A 10 37.47 -11.03 -6.58
N ASP A 11 37.04 -11.78 -7.58
CA ASP A 11 36.19 -11.25 -8.63
C ASP A 11 34.79 -10.99 -8.06
N PHE A 12 34.55 -9.74 -7.68
CA PHE A 12 33.26 -9.29 -7.17
C PHE A 12 32.13 -9.50 -8.19
N ASP A 13 32.43 -9.30 -9.48
CA ASP A 13 31.45 -9.44 -10.54
C ASP A 13 31.08 -10.92 -10.70
N GLU A 14 32.04 -11.86 -10.73
CA GLU A 14 31.75 -13.31 -10.68
C GLU A 14 31.03 -13.70 -9.37
N ALA A 15 31.47 -13.17 -8.22
CA ALA A 15 30.94 -13.52 -6.91
C ALA A 15 29.45 -13.15 -6.77
N TYR A 16 29.04 -11.97 -7.23
CA TYR A 16 27.67 -11.47 -7.11
C TYR A 16 26.85 -11.50 -8.40
N GLY A 17 27.42 -11.91 -9.54
CA GLY A 17 26.66 -12.22 -10.76
C GLY A 17 26.52 -11.07 -11.74
N PHE A 18 27.53 -10.21 -11.76
CA PHE A 18 27.67 -9.06 -12.63
C PHE A 18 28.73 -9.28 -13.73
N ASP A 19 29.18 -10.53 -13.89
CA ASP A 19 29.99 -11.01 -15.00
C ASP A 19 29.16 -11.06 -16.29
N ASP A 20 29.59 -10.35 -17.34
CA ASP A 20 28.92 -10.39 -18.66
C ASP A 20 29.46 -11.52 -19.54
N ASP A 21 29.40 -12.74 -18.99
CA ASP A 21 29.93 -13.97 -19.57
C ASP A 21 29.02 -14.51 -20.70
N THR A 22 28.61 -13.63 -21.63
CA THR A 22 27.79 -13.93 -22.81
C THR A 22 28.41 -13.41 -24.11
N ASP A 23 29.52 -14.05 -24.50
CA ASP A 23 30.22 -13.82 -25.76
C ASP A 23 29.38 -14.26 -27.00
N GLY A 24 28.42 -13.41 -27.39
CA GLY A 24 27.97 -13.17 -28.77
C GLY A 24 27.43 -14.33 -29.62
N LYS A 25 27.18 -15.53 -29.08
CA LYS A 25 26.66 -16.68 -29.86
C LYS A 25 25.16 -16.84 -29.75
N GLN A 26 24.49 -16.06 -30.60
CA GLN A 26 23.13 -16.31 -31.06
C GLN A 26 23.07 -17.66 -31.80
N GLU A 27 22.75 -18.75 -31.09
CA GLU A 27 22.30 -19.98 -31.76
C GLU A 27 20.90 -19.69 -32.33
N ALA A 28 20.85 -19.45 -33.62
CA ALA A 28 19.60 -19.26 -34.34
C ALA A 28 18.79 -20.57 -34.30
N TYR A 29 17.56 -20.48 -33.79
CA TYR A 29 16.58 -21.54 -33.86
C TYR A 29 16.18 -21.77 -35.33
N ASP A 30 16.74 -22.81 -35.97
CA ASP A 30 16.27 -23.33 -37.26
C ASP A 30 15.32 -24.50 -37.00
N ASP A 31 14.02 -24.22 -37.09
CA ASP A 31 12.98 -25.25 -37.06
C ASP A 31 12.97 -26.02 -38.38
N ASN A 32 13.68 -27.15 -38.41
CA ASN A 32 13.52 -28.16 -39.46
C ASN A 32 13.70 -29.58 -38.91
N THR A 33 12.57 -30.24 -38.68
CA THR A 33 12.49 -31.67 -38.37
C THR A 33 13.12 -32.55 -39.46
N ASN A 34 14.03 -33.46 -39.09
CA ASN A 34 14.23 -34.70 -39.84
C ASN A 34 14.75 -35.85 -38.94
N PRO A 35 13.92 -36.89 -38.66
CA PRO A 35 14.28 -37.93 -37.70
C PRO A 35 14.86 -39.18 -38.38
N GLU A 36 16.10 -39.14 -38.86
CA GLU A 36 16.88 -40.35 -39.14
C GLU A 36 18.37 -40.19 -38.82
N ILE A 37 19.04 -41.33 -38.64
CA ILE A 37 20.45 -41.51 -38.24
C ILE A 37 20.69 -41.33 -36.73
N LEU A 38 20.56 -42.44 -35.99
CA LEU A 38 21.66 -42.94 -35.15
C LEU A 38 21.48 -44.44 -34.82
N SER A 39 21.86 -45.29 -35.77
CA SER A 39 22.08 -46.71 -35.48
C SER A 39 23.56 -47.00 -35.24
N ARG A 40 23.84 -47.79 -34.19
CA ARG A 40 25.15 -48.38 -33.82
C ARG A 40 26.25 -47.39 -33.37
N ARG A 41 26.57 -47.45 -32.07
CA ARG A 41 27.67 -48.32 -31.60
C ARG A 41 27.57 -48.60 -30.10
N THR A 42 28.02 -49.79 -29.71
CA THR A 42 28.12 -50.28 -28.33
C THR A 42 29.59 -50.37 -27.88
N SER A 43 29.79 -50.56 -26.58
CA SER A 43 31.09 -50.67 -25.85
C SER A 43 31.89 -49.36 -25.74
N GLY A 44 32.48 -49.04 -24.59
CA GLY A 44 32.41 -49.71 -23.29
C GLY A 44 33.39 -49.08 -22.29
N GLY A 45 33.01 -48.99 -21.01
CA GLY A 45 33.85 -48.40 -19.97
C GLY A 45 33.21 -48.62 -18.60
N SER A 46 33.80 -49.53 -17.83
CA SER A 46 33.37 -49.85 -16.46
C SER A 46 33.83 -48.78 -15.48
N PHE A 47 32.94 -48.34 -14.59
CA PHE A 47 33.33 -47.76 -13.31
C PHE A 47 32.39 -48.27 -12.23
N ASP A 48 32.92 -49.08 -11.32
CA ASP A 48 32.18 -49.67 -10.21
C ASP A 48 32.11 -48.68 -9.04
N ALA A 49 30.91 -48.48 -8.49
CA ALA A 49 30.69 -47.77 -7.24
C ALA A 49 29.50 -48.40 -6.51
N ASP A 50 29.77 -49.42 -5.70
CA ASP A 50 28.79 -50.02 -4.79
C ASP A 50 28.38 -49.00 -3.71
N GLY A 51 27.07 -48.87 -3.45
CA GLY A 51 26.55 -47.99 -2.39
C GLY A 51 25.02 -47.94 -2.31
N ASP A 52 24.45 -48.87 -1.54
CA ASP A 52 23.13 -48.87 -0.86
C ASP A 52 21.87 -48.32 -1.57
N LEU A 53 20.81 -49.16 -1.68
CA LEU A 53 19.47 -48.69 -2.07
C LEU A 53 18.28 -49.57 -1.62
N ASP A 54 18.37 -50.23 -0.46
CA ASP A 54 17.34 -51.21 0.01
C ASP A 54 16.64 -50.88 1.36
N ASP A 55 16.86 -49.71 1.98
CA ASP A 55 16.38 -49.45 3.36
C ASP A 55 15.63 -48.11 3.59
N PHE A 56 15.05 -47.49 2.54
CA PHE A 56 14.38 -46.18 2.65
C PHE A 56 12.95 -46.06 2.09
N LEU A 57 12.28 -47.15 1.73
CA LEU A 57 10.90 -47.15 1.24
C LEU A 57 9.98 -48.11 2.00
N ASN A 58 9.74 -47.86 3.29
CA ASN A 58 8.63 -48.51 4.00
C ASN A 58 8.07 -47.72 5.19
N MET A 59 7.10 -46.82 4.95
CA MET A 59 6.04 -46.48 5.90
C MET A 59 4.86 -45.82 5.15
N GLY A 60 3.66 -46.43 5.19
CA GLY A 60 2.42 -45.76 4.75
C GLY A 60 1.47 -46.55 3.82
N SER A 61 0.91 -47.67 4.28
CA SER A 61 -0.28 -48.32 3.66
C SER A 61 -1.58 -47.64 4.15
N ALA A 62 -2.76 -47.70 3.53
CA ALA A 62 -3.36 -48.34 2.34
C ALA A 62 -4.79 -47.71 2.13
N PRO A 63 -5.68 -48.08 1.15
CA PRO A 63 -5.68 -49.24 0.25
C PRO A 63 -6.04 -48.97 -1.25
N GLN A 64 -5.99 -50.04 -2.05
CA GLN A 64 -6.29 -50.08 -3.49
C GLN A 64 -7.79 -50.00 -3.83
N VAL A 65 -8.10 -49.51 -5.03
CA VAL A 65 -9.27 -49.93 -5.83
C VAL A 65 -8.74 -50.49 -7.16
N SER A 66 -9.35 -51.58 -7.61
CA SER A 66 -8.95 -52.34 -8.80
C SER A 66 -9.43 -51.70 -10.12
N SER A 67 -8.58 -51.72 -11.15
CA SER A 67 -8.99 -51.54 -12.55
C SER A 67 -8.66 -52.79 -13.36
N GLU A 68 -9.66 -53.33 -14.04
CA GLU A 68 -9.54 -54.49 -14.93
C GLU A 68 -8.91 -54.11 -16.29
N GLN A 69 -8.67 -55.11 -17.13
CA GLN A 69 -7.79 -55.08 -18.29
C GLN A 69 -8.56 -55.53 -19.55
N GLU A 70 -8.71 -54.66 -20.55
CA GLU A 70 -9.09 -54.93 -21.95
C GLU A 70 -8.88 -53.59 -22.72
N SER A 71 -8.04 -53.41 -23.75
CA SER A 71 -7.76 -54.10 -25.03
C SER A 71 -8.32 -53.32 -26.24
N HIS A 72 -7.46 -53.04 -27.22
CA HIS A 72 -7.70 -52.30 -28.47
C HIS A 72 -9.04 -52.50 -29.20
N ALA A 73 -9.53 -51.41 -29.80
CA ALA A 73 -10.08 -51.40 -31.17
C ALA A 73 -9.99 -49.99 -31.82
N GLU A 74 -9.31 -49.90 -32.96
CA GLU A 74 -9.63 -48.96 -34.06
C GLU A 74 -10.83 -49.56 -34.88
N PRO A 75 -11.36 -48.96 -35.97
CA PRO A 75 -11.04 -47.68 -36.65
C PRO A 75 -12.31 -46.83 -36.99
N GLU A 76 -12.14 -45.68 -37.66
CA GLU A 76 -12.44 -45.49 -39.10
C GLU A 76 -12.43 -43.99 -39.51
N GLU A 77 -12.12 -43.79 -40.80
CA GLU A 77 -12.11 -42.49 -41.49
C GLU A 77 -13.54 -41.97 -41.70
N ASP A 78 -13.72 -40.66 -41.86
CA ASP A 78 -14.74 -40.20 -42.80
C ASP A 78 -14.31 -38.90 -43.50
N THR A 79 -14.56 -38.83 -44.81
CA THR A 79 -14.03 -37.80 -45.71
C THR A 79 -15.15 -36.93 -46.25
N TRP A 80 -15.04 -35.60 -46.16
CA TRP A 80 -15.87 -34.68 -46.95
C TRP A 80 -15.06 -33.52 -47.54
N THR A 81 -15.09 -33.45 -48.87
CA THR A 81 -14.52 -32.40 -49.72
C THR A 81 -15.55 -31.31 -50.04
N GLN A 82 -15.12 -30.04 -50.08
CA GLN A 82 -15.67 -29.06 -51.04
C GLN A 82 -14.77 -27.81 -51.20
N ASP A 83 -13.95 -27.86 -52.25
CA ASP A 83 -13.94 -26.95 -53.41
C ASP A 83 -13.89 -25.40 -53.25
N ASP A 84 -12.91 -24.87 -54.00
CA ASP A 84 -12.92 -23.65 -54.84
C ASP A 84 -12.75 -22.22 -54.27
N ASP A 85 -11.49 -21.77 -54.39
CA ASP A 85 -11.06 -20.70 -55.33
C ASP A 85 -11.48 -19.24 -55.05
N PHE A 86 -10.49 -18.39 -54.72
CA PHE A 86 -10.26 -17.14 -55.46
C PHE A 86 -8.85 -16.58 -55.25
N SER A 87 -8.15 -16.31 -56.36
CA SER A 87 -6.90 -15.54 -56.41
C SER A 87 -7.16 -14.04 -56.55
N ASP A 88 -6.34 -13.17 -55.93
CA ASP A 88 -5.93 -11.90 -56.57
C ASP A 88 -4.69 -11.25 -55.90
N GLN A 89 -3.67 -11.03 -56.72
CA GLN A 89 -2.61 -10.01 -56.66
C GLN A 89 -2.70 -9.25 -58.01
N PRO A 90 -2.19 -8.02 -58.24
CA PRO A 90 -0.93 -7.43 -57.69
C PRO A 90 -1.02 -5.87 -57.58
N PRO A 91 -0.01 -5.01 -57.88
CA PRO A 91 1.46 -5.03 -57.66
C PRO A 91 1.98 -3.79 -56.86
N GLU A 92 3.32 -3.69 -56.78
CA GLU A 92 4.16 -2.63 -56.24
C GLU A 92 4.06 -1.23 -56.90
N ASP A 93 4.57 -0.22 -56.17
CA ASP A 93 5.62 0.77 -56.56
C ASP A 93 5.29 2.26 -56.26
N GLY A 94 6.32 3.05 -55.93
CA GLY A 94 6.27 4.52 -55.86
C GLY A 94 6.69 5.15 -54.53
N GLY A 95 8.00 5.38 -54.34
CA GLY A 95 8.51 6.21 -53.23
C GLY A 95 8.51 7.72 -53.53
N TYR A 96 8.43 8.56 -52.50
CA TYR A 96 8.69 10.01 -52.58
C TYR A 96 9.30 10.59 -51.29
N ALA A 97 10.50 11.14 -51.45
CA ALA A 97 11.14 12.21 -50.70
C ALA A 97 12.14 12.88 -51.70
N PRO A 98 12.61 14.12 -51.53
CA PRO A 98 12.55 14.99 -50.34
C PRO A 98 12.00 16.41 -50.63
N GLU A 99 11.84 17.25 -49.60
CA GLU A 99 12.19 18.68 -49.70
C GLU A 99 12.92 19.14 -48.44
N ASP A 100 13.95 19.97 -48.65
CA ASP A 100 14.89 20.53 -47.68
C ASP A 100 14.90 22.04 -47.89
N MET A 101 14.60 22.83 -46.85
CA MET A 101 14.57 24.29 -46.91
C MET A 101 14.96 24.93 -45.57
N GLY A 102 16.25 25.26 -45.46
CA GLY A 102 16.66 26.64 -45.20
C GLY A 102 16.69 27.14 -43.75
N HIS A 103 17.91 27.26 -43.21
CA HIS A 103 18.25 28.22 -42.16
C HIS A 103 17.92 29.67 -42.58
N ASP A 104 17.59 30.51 -41.59
CA ASP A 104 18.00 31.92 -41.58
C ASP A 104 18.36 32.35 -40.14
N GLU A 105 19.15 33.42 -40.01
CA GLU A 105 20.06 33.65 -38.88
C GLU A 105 19.85 35.02 -38.18
N SER A 106 20.04 35.05 -36.85
CA SER A 106 20.35 36.23 -36.00
C SER A 106 19.32 37.35 -35.78
N GLY A 107 19.28 37.85 -34.54
CA GLY A 107 18.59 39.08 -34.12
C GLY A 107 18.67 39.26 -32.60
N GLU A 108 19.50 40.21 -32.12
CA GLU A 108 19.84 40.40 -30.70
C GLU A 108 19.60 41.88 -30.27
N TYR A 109 19.26 42.10 -28.98
CA TYR A 109 18.99 43.39 -28.29
C TYR A 109 17.67 44.11 -28.71
N ASP A 110 16.93 44.85 -27.86
CA ASP A 110 17.30 45.57 -26.63
C ASP A 110 16.11 45.86 -25.64
N GLU A 111 16.46 46.21 -24.39
CA GLU A 111 15.78 46.77 -23.20
C GLU A 111 14.23 46.96 -23.02
N GLY A 112 13.80 46.72 -21.75
CA GLY A 112 12.64 47.35 -21.06
C GLY A 112 11.32 46.57 -21.09
N VAL A 113 10.52 46.42 -20.02
CA VAL A 113 10.37 47.17 -18.76
C VAL A 113 9.95 46.21 -17.62
N ALA A 114 10.38 46.45 -16.38
CA ALA A 114 9.93 45.72 -15.19
C ALA A 114 8.66 46.33 -14.58
N GLU A 115 7.81 45.50 -13.95
CA GLU A 115 6.72 45.97 -13.10
C GLU A 115 6.74 45.21 -11.76
N ASP A 116 7.25 45.88 -10.72
CA ASP A 116 7.26 45.41 -9.35
C ASP A 116 5.86 45.45 -8.73
N THR A 117 5.53 44.47 -7.89
CA THR A 117 4.48 44.64 -6.86
C THR A 117 5.02 44.22 -5.49
N VAL A 118 5.63 45.18 -4.81
CA VAL A 118 6.03 45.07 -3.40
C VAL A 118 4.84 45.47 -2.51
N TYR A 119 4.56 44.67 -1.48
CA TYR A 119 3.71 45.02 -0.34
C TYR A 119 4.52 44.90 0.95
N ASP A 120 4.91 46.05 1.48
CA ASP A 120 5.36 46.27 2.86
C ASP A 120 4.13 46.75 3.69
N GLU A 121 4.00 46.62 5.01
CA GLU A 121 4.96 46.22 6.07
C GLU A 121 4.15 45.79 7.34
N GLU A 122 4.85 45.13 8.30
CA GLU A 122 4.65 45.14 9.77
C GLU A 122 3.27 44.92 10.45
N ASP A 123 3.19 43.86 11.27
CA ASP A 123 3.05 44.00 12.75
C ASP A 123 3.55 42.71 13.47
N GLN A 124 4.47 42.85 14.43
CA GLN A 124 4.93 41.77 15.31
C GLN A 124 4.73 42.17 16.79
N GLY A 125 3.97 41.36 17.54
CA GLY A 125 3.55 41.64 18.91
C GLY A 125 3.86 40.52 19.92
N GLU A 126 5.16 40.32 20.18
CA GLU A 126 5.81 39.89 21.43
C GLU A 126 4.95 39.31 22.60
N TYR A 127 5.26 38.07 23.02
CA TYR A 127 4.81 37.46 24.30
C TYR A 127 5.78 37.79 25.45
N PRO A 128 5.30 37.95 26.70
CA PRO A 128 6.15 37.89 27.89
C PRO A 128 6.15 36.50 28.55
N GLU A 129 7.35 36.04 28.93
CA GLU A 129 7.62 34.80 29.66
C GLU A 129 8.04 35.13 31.11
N GLU A 130 7.44 34.48 32.12
CA GLU A 130 7.94 34.45 33.51
C GLU A 130 7.67 33.08 34.14
N GLY A 131 8.64 32.55 34.90
CA GLY A 131 8.70 31.15 35.32
C GLY A 131 8.52 30.85 36.83
N GLU A 132 8.35 29.55 37.08
CA GLU A 132 8.70 28.75 38.27
C GLU A 132 8.48 29.29 39.70
N ASP A 133 7.52 28.70 40.44
CA ASP A 133 7.83 27.89 41.65
C ASP A 133 6.59 27.10 42.19
N ALA A 134 6.80 25.93 42.79
CA ALA A 134 5.75 24.97 43.20
C ALA A 134 5.40 25.04 44.72
N PRO A 135 4.57 24.16 45.35
CA PRO A 135 3.58 23.16 44.88
C PRO A 135 2.20 23.21 45.61
N GLN A 136 1.18 22.42 45.17
CA GLN A 136 0.19 21.62 45.97
C GLN A 136 -1.18 21.36 45.26
N LYS A 137 -1.90 20.32 45.76
CA LYS A 137 -3.06 19.63 45.16
C LYS A 137 -4.43 20.37 45.31
N PRO A 138 -5.56 19.77 44.90
CA PRO A 138 -6.42 20.18 43.79
C PRO A 138 -7.52 21.21 44.13
N LYS A 139 -7.73 22.19 43.24
CA LYS A 139 -8.92 23.07 43.20
C LYS A 139 -9.95 22.38 42.29
N ARG A 140 -11.19 22.02 42.65
CA ARG A 140 -12.19 22.57 43.61
C ARG A 140 -12.70 23.96 43.21
N GLN A 141 -13.82 23.97 42.47
CA GLN A 141 -14.57 25.17 42.07
C GLN A 141 -15.02 25.99 43.30
N LEU A 142 -14.76 27.30 43.31
CA LEU A 142 -15.32 28.18 44.35
C LEU A 142 -15.59 29.63 43.88
N LYS A 143 -16.88 29.91 43.67
CA LYS A 143 -17.64 31.07 44.17
C LYS A 143 -17.04 32.49 44.00
N LEU A 144 -17.70 33.29 43.17
CA LEU A 144 -17.71 34.75 43.34
C LEU A 144 -18.47 35.18 44.61
N PRO A 145 -18.17 36.36 45.19
CA PRO A 145 -18.60 36.73 46.54
C PRO A 145 -19.97 37.42 46.64
N LYS A 146 -20.43 37.59 47.89
CA LYS A 146 -21.79 38.00 48.27
C LYS A 146 -22.02 39.51 48.21
N LEU A 147 -23.13 39.93 47.60
CA LEU A 147 -23.76 41.23 47.88
C LEU A 147 -24.67 41.15 49.14
N PRO A 148 -24.87 42.26 49.88
CA PRO A 148 -25.39 42.22 51.25
C PRO A 148 -26.91 41.99 51.37
N ARG A 149 -27.31 41.36 52.48
CA ARG A 149 -28.70 41.01 52.80
C ARG A 149 -29.55 42.24 53.13
N LEU A 150 -30.55 42.54 52.29
CA LEU A 150 -31.65 43.45 52.63
C LEU A 150 -32.51 42.87 53.76
N LYS A 151 -32.70 43.64 54.84
CA LYS A 151 -33.67 43.33 55.90
C LYS A 151 -35.08 43.61 55.40
N MET A 152 -35.87 42.56 55.16
CA MET A 152 -37.32 42.71 54.96
C MET A 152 -38.02 42.99 56.31
N PRO A 153 -39.01 43.91 56.36
CA PRO A 153 -39.69 44.27 57.61
C PRO A 153 -40.64 43.17 58.11
N ASN A 154 -40.82 43.10 59.43
CA ASN A 154 -41.63 42.10 60.13
C ASN A 154 -43.14 42.21 59.78
N PHE A 155 -43.56 41.54 58.71
CA PHE A 155 -44.94 41.55 58.23
C PHE A 155 -45.93 40.92 59.24
N PHE A 156 -45.46 39.91 60.00
CA PHE A 156 -46.25 39.22 61.01
C PHE A 156 -46.67 40.10 62.20
N GLY A 157 -45.85 41.09 62.59
CA GLY A 157 -46.19 41.99 63.70
C GLY A 157 -47.38 42.88 63.39
N LYS A 158 -47.36 43.54 62.21
CA LYS A 158 -48.45 44.41 61.75
C LYS A 158 -49.77 43.67 61.52
N PHE A 159 -49.72 42.38 61.20
CA PHE A 159 -50.92 41.57 61.03
C PHE A 159 -51.59 41.22 62.37
N TYR A 160 -50.81 41.06 63.44
CA TYR A 160 -51.34 40.75 64.77
C TYR A 160 -52.05 41.97 65.40
N ASP A 161 -51.45 43.16 65.33
CA ASP A 161 -52.04 44.39 65.85
C ASP A 161 -53.36 44.74 65.14
N LEU A 162 -53.42 44.60 63.81
CA LEU A 162 -54.61 44.90 63.03
C LEU A 162 -55.80 43.98 63.36
N TYR A 163 -55.54 42.73 63.75
CA TYR A 163 -56.60 41.74 64.00
C TYR A 163 -57.17 41.78 65.43
N PHE A 164 -56.43 42.31 66.41
CA PHE A 164 -56.85 42.35 67.82
C PHE A 164 -57.19 43.75 68.36
N ALA A 165 -56.83 44.84 67.66
CA ALA A 165 -57.05 46.22 68.12
C ALA A 165 -58.49 46.57 68.57
N PRO A 166 -59.59 46.12 67.91
CA PRO A 166 -60.94 46.53 68.31
C PRO A 166 -61.52 45.82 69.55
N MET A 167 -60.84 44.82 70.13
CA MET A 167 -61.27 44.23 71.41
C MET A 167 -60.84 45.05 72.64
N LEU A 168 -60.08 46.13 72.45
CA LEU A 168 -59.50 46.93 73.55
C LEU A 168 -60.17 48.28 73.83
N HIS A 169 -61.05 48.78 72.95
CA HIS A 169 -61.81 50.01 73.19
C HIS A 169 -63.30 49.80 73.02
N LYS A 170 -64.04 50.04 74.10
CA LYS A 170 -65.49 49.91 74.17
C LYS A 170 -66.07 51.06 74.99
N GLU A 171 -66.16 52.23 74.36
CA GLU A 171 -66.91 53.35 74.92
C GLU A 171 -68.24 53.52 74.19
N LEU A 172 -69.27 53.80 74.99
CA LEU A 172 -70.66 53.93 74.58
C LEU A 172 -70.93 55.40 74.31
N VAL A 173 -71.45 55.73 73.13
CA VAL A 173 -72.16 57.00 72.92
C VAL A 173 -73.48 56.67 72.23
N GLU A 174 -74.56 57.21 72.80
CA GLU A 174 -75.94 56.88 72.46
C GLU A 174 -76.44 57.75 71.29
N GLU A 175 -77.27 57.16 70.42
CA GLU A 175 -77.99 57.90 69.38
C GLU A 175 -79.14 58.73 70.00
N PRO A 176 -79.36 59.99 69.59
CA PRO A 176 -80.60 60.68 69.89
C PRO A 176 -81.76 60.08 69.07
N VAL A 177 -82.90 59.91 69.73
CA VAL A 177 -84.06 59.16 69.22
C VAL A 177 -84.86 59.95 68.19
N ASP A 178 -85.14 59.32 67.05
CA ASP A 178 -86.12 59.72 66.04
C ASP A 178 -87.56 59.36 66.48
N PRO A 179 -88.54 60.28 66.37
CA PRO A 179 -89.95 59.99 66.56
C PRO A 179 -90.73 59.98 65.22
N ASP A 180 -90.58 58.95 64.36
CA ASP A 180 -91.69 58.35 63.58
C ASP A 180 -91.30 57.15 62.66
N ASN A 181 -90.94 55.97 63.22
CA ASN A 181 -91.20 54.67 62.55
C ASN A 181 -91.04 53.42 63.47
N PRO A 182 -91.73 52.28 63.23
CA PRO A 182 -91.80 51.17 64.19
C PRO A 182 -91.00 49.90 63.83
N ARG A 183 -90.52 49.18 64.86
CA ARG A 183 -90.49 47.69 65.07
C ARG A 183 -89.28 47.24 65.92
N ARG A 184 -89.45 46.27 66.84
CA ARG A 184 -88.32 45.64 67.58
C ARG A 184 -88.48 44.13 67.88
N ARG A 185 -87.33 43.45 68.08
CA ARG A 185 -87.07 41.98 68.11
C ARG A 185 -86.92 41.38 69.54
N ARG A 186 -86.68 40.05 69.63
CA ARG A 186 -86.05 39.32 70.78
C ARG A 186 -84.76 38.55 70.33
N ARG A 187 -83.91 38.08 71.27
CA ARG A 187 -82.49 37.62 71.12
C ARG A 187 -82.23 36.10 71.35
N LYS A 188 -81.05 35.58 70.97
CA LYS A 188 -80.45 34.24 71.28
C LYS A 188 -78.94 34.30 71.65
N THR A 189 -78.30 33.18 72.02
CA THR A 189 -77.10 33.09 72.92
C THR A 189 -75.76 32.61 72.30
N LYS A 190 -74.67 32.76 73.08
CA LYS A 190 -73.25 32.82 72.63
C LYS A 190 -72.62 31.58 71.97
N GLY A 191 -73.10 30.36 72.22
CA GLY A 191 -72.48 29.15 71.64
C GLY A 191 -72.68 29.01 70.13
N GLN A 192 -73.75 29.59 69.60
CA GLN A 192 -74.02 29.65 68.16
C GLN A 192 -73.05 30.59 67.44
N ILE A 193 -72.63 31.68 68.09
CA ILE A 193 -71.77 32.72 67.49
C ILE A 193 -70.42 32.14 67.03
N PHE A 194 -69.78 31.23 67.78
CA PHE A 194 -68.48 30.70 67.37
C PHE A 194 -68.58 29.74 66.17
N LYS A 195 -69.61 28.88 66.13
CA LYS A 195 -69.86 27.96 65.01
C LYS A 195 -70.38 28.67 63.75
N GLU A 196 -71.21 29.71 63.91
CA GLU A 196 -71.81 30.44 62.79
C GLU A 196 -70.85 31.50 62.20
N VAL A 197 -69.91 32.05 62.98
CA VAL A 197 -69.03 33.15 62.52
C VAL A 197 -67.61 32.72 62.15
N TYR A 198 -66.95 31.82 62.91
CA TYR A 198 -65.51 31.56 62.74
C TYR A 198 -65.16 30.24 62.05
N LEU A 199 -66.03 29.21 62.13
CA LEU A 199 -65.81 27.95 61.43
C LEU A 199 -65.88 28.07 59.88
N PRO A 200 -66.85 28.80 59.29
CA PRO A 200 -66.94 28.94 57.83
C PRO A 200 -65.71 29.58 57.17
N PRO A 201 -65.18 30.74 57.62
CA PRO A 201 -64.04 31.38 56.95
C PRO A 201 -62.74 30.56 57.08
N ILE A 202 -62.51 29.85 58.19
CA ILE A 202 -61.31 29.02 58.35
C ILE A 202 -61.34 27.83 57.36
N LEU A 203 -62.49 27.17 57.20
CA LEU A 203 -62.65 26.10 56.21
C LEU A 203 -62.46 26.61 54.77
N VAL A 204 -62.94 27.83 54.47
CA VAL A 204 -62.72 28.48 53.16
C VAL A 204 -61.25 28.85 52.93
N CYS A 205 -60.53 29.32 53.95
CA CYS A 205 -59.10 29.60 53.82
C CYS A 205 -58.26 28.33 53.62
N VAL A 206 -58.57 27.24 54.34
CA VAL A 206 -57.87 25.96 54.18
C VAL A 206 -58.16 25.34 52.80
N SER A 207 -59.41 25.41 52.32
CA SER A 207 -59.73 24.93 50.96
C SER A 207 -59.08 25.79 49.88
N LEU A 208 -59.02 27.11 50.04
CA LEU A 208 -58.30 28.00 49.13
C LEU A 208 -56.81 27.69 49.05
N ILE A 209 -56.15 27.43 50.18
CA ILE A 209 -54.72 27.07 50.20
C ILE A 209 -54.50 25.72 49.51
N LEU A 210 -55.34 24.72 49.78
CA LEU A 210 -55.26 23.42 49.11
C LEU A 210 -55.46 23.55 47.59
N VAL A 211 -56.47 24.31 47.15
CA VAL A 211 -56.69 24.60 45.72
C VAL A 211 -55.51 25.35 45.11
N LEU A 212 -54.91 26.33 45.80
CA LEU A 212 -53.72 27.03 45.30
C LEU A 212 -52.53 26.08 45.14
N THR A 213 -52.27 25.20 46.12
CA THR A 213 -51.19 24.22 46.03
C THR A 213 -51.42 23.19 44.93
N PHE A 214 -52.67 22.80 44.68
CA PHE A 214 -53.04 21.90 43.58
C PHE A 214 -52.88 22.58 42.20
N VAL A 215 -53.29 23.84 42.07
CA VAL A 215 -53.12 24.65 40.84
C VAL A 215 -51.64 24.92 40.55
N ILE A 216 -50.84 25.31 41.55
CA ILE A 216 -49.39 25.51 41.37
C ILE A 216 -48.70 24.18 41.03
N GLY A 217 -48.99 23.10 41.76
CA GLY A 217 -48.40 21.78 41.50
C GLY A 217 -48.77 21.20 40.13
N SER A 218 -50.00 21.43 39.66
CA SER A 218 -50.42 21.03 38.31
C SER A 218 -49.79 21.88 37.20
N LEU A 219 -49.61 23.21 37.40
CA LEU A 219 -48.85 24.03 36.45
C LEU A 219 -47.37 23.62 36.40
N SER A 220 -46.72 23.36 37.54
CA SER A 220 -45.34 22.86 37.56
C SER A 220 -45.19 21.53 36.81
N ASN A 221 -46.05 20.55 37.09
CA ASN A 221 -46.03 19.26 36.38
C ASN A 221 -46.22 19.40 34.85
N VAL A 222 -47.00 20.38 34.38
CA VAL A 222 -47.18 20.66 32.94
C VAL A 222 -45.96 21.36 32.34
N ILE A 223 -45.30 22.25 33.08
CA ILE A 223 -44.07 22.92 32.65
C ILE A 223 -42.91 21.91 32.58
N ASP A 224 -42.76 21.06 33.58
CA ASP A 224 -41.71 20.04 33.62
C ASP A 224 -41.92 18.97 32.54
N ARG A 225 -43.16 18.53 32.28
CA ARG A 225 -43.47 17.66 31.12
C ARG A 225 -43.09 18.30 29.79
N ARG A 226 -43.47 19.56 29.54
CA ARG A 226 -43.06 20.28 28.31
C ARG A 226 -41.55 20.47 28.20
N ARG A 227 -40.84 20.57 29.33
CA ARG A 227 -39.38 20.68 29.35
C ARG A 227 -38.72 19.35 29.00
N ILE A 228 -39.23 18.24 29.54
CA ILE A 228 -38.78 16.88 29.21
C ILE A 228 -39.12 16.53 27.75
N GLU A 229 -40.32 16.86 27.26
CA GLU A 229 -40.71 16.69 25.86
C GLU A 229 -39.77 17.46 24.91
N LYS A 230 -39.44 18.72 25.23
CA LYS A 230 -38.47 19.50 24.47
C LYS A 230 -37.04 18.94 24.55
N GLN A 231 -36.60 18.45 25.71
CA GLN A 231 -35.29 17.80 25.81
C GLN A 231 -35.26 16.50 25.02
N ASN A 232 -36.31 15.69 25.06
CA ASN A 232 -36.40 14.45 24.27
C ASN A 232 -36.45 14.75 22.76
N GLN A 233 -37.18 15.78 22.32
CA GLN A 233 -37.16 16.23 20.92
C GLN A 233 -35.78 16.75 20.50
N GLN A 234 -35.12 17.53 21.35
CA GLN A 234 -33.76 18.00 21.08
C GLN A 234 -32.79 16.82 20.98
N SER A 235 -32.78 15.90 21.94
CA SER A 235 -31.93 14.70 21.90
C SER A 235 -32.26 13.75 20.75
N GLN A 236 -33.51 13.72 20.25
CA GLN A 236 -33.85 13.00 19.02
C GLN A 236 -33.33 13.71 17.77
N LEU A 237 -33.40 15.04 17.71
CA LEU A 237 -32.81 15.84 16.65
C LEU A 237 -31.29 15.71 16.63
N ASP A 238 -30.63 15.90 17.77
CA ASP A 238 -29.18 15.77 17.94
C ASP A 238 -28.69 14.36 17.56
N ALA A 239 -29.45 13.31 17.93
CA ALA A 239 -29.15 11.94 17.52
C ALA A 239 -29.36 11.71 16.02
N SER A 240 -30.40 12.29 15.42
CA SER A 240 -30.62 12.19 13.97
C SER A 240 -29.61 12.99 13.15
N LEU A 241 -29.13 14.12 13.67
CA LEU A 241 -28.06 14.92 13.08
C LEU A 241 -26.74 14.16 13.16
N SER A 242 -26.37 13.64 14.34
CA SER A 242 -25.17 12.82 14.50
C SER A 242 -25.17 11.56 13.64
N GLN A 243 -26.35 10.93 13.43
CA GLN A 243 -26.49 9.79 12.52
C GLN A 243 -26.37 10.21 11.04
N ALA A 244 -26.92 11.37 10.66
CA ALA A 244 -26.77 11.91 9.32
C ALA A 244 -25.32 12.33 9.01
N GLU A 245 -24.64 13.00 9.95
CA GLU A 245 -23.22 13.35 9.88
C GLU A 245 -22.33 12.11 9.73
N GLN A 246 -22.65 11.02 10.43
CA GLN A 246 -21.95 9.73 10.28
C GLN A 246 -22.19 9.08 8.92
N LEU A 247 -23.43 9.09 8.42
CA LEU A 247 -23.76 8.58 7.08
C LEU A 247 -23.11 9.42 5.98
N GLU A 248 -23.04 10.75 6.15
CA GLU A 248 -22.39 11.67 5.21
C GLU A 248 -20.87 11.47 5.20
N ALA A 249 -20.24 11.34 6.37
CA ALA A 249 -18.81 11.02 6.47
C ALA A 249 -18.49 9.66 5.82
N GLN A 250 -19.29 8.62 6.10
CA GLN A 250 -19.15 7.31 5.44
C GLN A 250 -19.37 7.40 3.91
N SER A 251 -20.33 8.21 3.45
CA SER A 251 -20.55 8.41 2.01
C SER A 251 -19.36 9.11 1.35
N GLN A 252 -18.74 10.08 2.04
CA GLN A 252 -17.53 10.78 1.56
C GLN A 252 -16.31 9.84 1.50
N GLU A 253 -16.12 8.99 2.52
CA GLU A 253 -15.08 7.96 2.56
C GLU A 253 -15.23 6.96 1.41
N ILE A 254 -16.45 6.45 1.19
CA ILE A 254 -16.77 5.53 0.07
C ILE A 254 -16.52 6.19 -1.29
N VAL A 255 -16.84 7.49 -1.45
CA VAL A 255 -16.57 8.23 -2.69
C VAL A 255 -15.07 8.46 -2.89
N ALA A 256 -14.30 8.77 -1.84
CA ALA A 256 -12.85 8.93 -1.92
C ALA A 256 -12.14 7.62 -2.30
N GLU A 257 -12.53 6.48 -1.71
CA GLU A 257 -12.03 5.16 -2.12
C GLU A 257 -12.38 4.84 -3.58
N ALA A 258 -13.58 5.22 -4.06
CA ALA A 258 -13.96 5.04 -5.46
C ALA A 258 -13.15 5.94 -6.41
N GLU A 259 -12.75 7.14 -5.96
CA GLU A 259 -11.85 8.04 -6.69
C GLU A 259 -10.45 7.44 -6.86
N GLU A 260 -9.89 6.87 -5.79
CA GLU A 260 -8.59 6.19 -5.83
C GLU A 260 -8.60 4.98 -6.76
N LEU A 261 -9.63 4.13 -6.65
CA LEU A 261 -9.83 2.97 -7.53
C LEU A 261 -9.95 3.38 -9.02
N ALA A 262 -10.75 4.41 -9.32
CA ALA A 262 -10.93 4.88 -10.69
C ALA A 262 -9.66 5.54 -11.26
N ALA A 263 -8.88 6.24 -10.43
CA ALA A 263 -7.59 6.80 -10.85
C ALA A 263 -6.60 5.71 -11.28
N GLY A 264 -6.58 4.58 -10.57
CA GLY A 264 -5.84 3.37 -10.96
C GLY A 264 -6.53 2.48 -12.01
N TYR A 265 -7.51 3.00 -12.77
CA TYR A 265 -8.25 2.27 -13.81
C TYR A 265 -9.11 1.08 -13.34
N ASP A 266 -9.35 0.91 -12.03
CA ASP A 266 -10.28 -0.09 -11.50
C ASP A 266 -11.72 0.47 -11.44
N TYR A 267 -12.24 0.83 -12.62
CA TYR A 267 -13.58 1.39 -12.74
C TYR A 267 -14.66 0.41 -12.26
N ASP A 268 -14.43 -0.90 -12.34
CA ASP A 268 -15.39 -1.91 -11.87
C ASP A 268 -15.55 -1.86 -10.35
N LYS A 269 -14.46 -1.91 -9.58
CA LYS A 269 -14.55 -1.74 -8.12
C LYS A 269 -14.98 -0.33 -7.74
N ALA A 270 -14.58 0.71 -8.47
CA ALA A 270 -15.04 2.08 -8.23
C ALA A 270 -16.57 2.21 -8.37
N ILE A 271 -17.17 1.62 -9.42
CA ILE A 271 -18.62 1.59 -9.63
C ILE A 271 -19.32 0.79 -8.53
N GLU A 272 -18.83 -0.40 -8.18
CA GLU A 272 -19.36 -1.22 -7.06
C GLU A 272 -19.33 -0.43 -5.74
N LYS A 273 -18.22 0.27 -5.48
CA LYS A 273 -18.03 1.10 -4.29
C LYS A 273 -19.06 2.24 -4.23
N LEU A 274 -19.28 2.98 -5.33
CA LEU A 274 -20.33 4.01 -5.39
C LEU A 274 -21.75 3.44 -5.24
N GLU A 275 -22.03 2.27 -5.82
CA GLU A 275 -23.34 1.59 -5.70
C GLU A 275 -23.65 1.13 -4.26
N SER A 276 -22.61 0.87 -3.44
CA SER A 276 -22.77 0.46 -2.04
C SER A 276 -23.47 1.50 -1.14
N ILE A 277 -23.53 2.77 -1.58
CA ILE A 277 -24.19 3.89 -0.86
C ILE A 277 -25.73 3.75 -0.89
N GLY A 278 -26.28 3.00 -1.86
CA GLY A 278 -27.70 2.64 -1.91
C GLY A 278 -28.45 3.26 -3.09
N ASP A 279 -29.61 3.87 -2.82
CA ASP A 279 -30.49 4.39 -3.88
C ASP A 279 -29.92 5.69 -4.48
N LEU A 280 -29.15 5.54 -5.56
CA LEU A 280 -28.53 6.62 -6.32
C LEU A 280 -29.52 7.68 -6.84
N THR A 281 -30.84 7.41 -6.88
CA THR A 281 -31.83 8.44 -7.20
C THR A 281 -31.92 9.55 -6.13
N GLN A 282 -31.47 9.26 -4.91
CA GLN A 282 -31.35 10.23 -3.82
C GLN A 282 -29.97 10.94 -3.80
N HIS A 283 -29.01 10.46 -4.60
CA HIS A 283 -27.62 10.92 -4.63
C HIS A 283 -27.19 11.25 -6.06
N PRO A 284 -27.69 12.34 -6.67
CA PRO A 284 -27.47 12.65 -8.08
C PRO A 284 -25.99 12.85 -8.43
N ASP A 285 -25.18 13.40 -7.53
CA ASP A 285 -23.75 13.62 -7.77
C ASP A 285 -22.97 12.29 -7.84
N ILE A 286 -23.37 11.32 -7.03
CA ILE A 286 -22.83 9.95 -7.02
C ILE A 286 -23.26 9.19 -8.27
N ALA A 287 -24.52 9.37 -8.70
CA ALA A 287 -25.03 8.82 -9.96
C ALA A 287 -24.28 9.39 -11.19
N ASN A 288 -23.94 10.69 -11.18
CA ASN A 288 -23.13 11.31 -12.22
C ASN A 288 -21.72 10.73 -12.26
N LYS A 289 -21.08 10.58 -11.09
CA LYS A 289 -19.71 10.03 -10.98
C LYS A 289 -19.62 8.57 -11.42
N ARG A 290 -20.63 7.77 -11.08
CA ARG A 290 -20.81 6.40 -11.62
C ARG A 290 -20.91 6.41 -13.16
N ALA A 291 -21.66 7.33 -13.74
CA ALA A 291 -21.80 7.43 -15.21
C ALA A 291 -20.51 7.92 -15.90
N GLU A 292 -19.72 8.76 -15.23
CA GLU A 292 -18.37 9.15 -15.66
C GLU A 292 -17.44 7.93 -15.73
N TYR A 293 -17.42 7.09 -14.70
CA TYR A 293 -16.61 5.86 -14.67
C TYR A 293 -17.04 4.82 -15.70
N GLU A 294 -18.34 4.61 -15.92
CA GLU A 294 -18.85 3.76 -17.01
C GLU A 294 -18.40 4.28 -18.38
N THR A 295 -18.40 5.60 -18.57
CA THR A 295 -17.95 6.24 -19.82
C THR A 295 -16.45 6.04 -20.01
N ALA A 296 -15.64 6.31 -18.98
CA ALA A 296 -14.19 6.13 -19.00
C ALA A 296 -13.80 4.66 -19.26
N LYS A 297 -14.45 3.72 -18.57
CA LYS A 297 -14.32 2.27 -18.79
C LYS A 297 -14.64 1.89 -20.24
N SER A 298 -15.71 2.44 -20.82
CA SER A 298 -16.11 2.16 -22.22
C SER A 298 -15.15 2.74 -23.28
N ALA A 299 -14.28 3.68 -22.89
CA ALA A 299 -13.28 4.29 -23.75
C ALA A 299 -11.90 3.61 -23.67
N LEU A 300 -11.74 2.60 -22.81
CA LEU A 300 -10.49 1.82 -22.75
C LEU A 300 -10.31 0.97 -24.01
N VAL A 301 -9.06 0.83 -24.44
CA VAL A 301 -8.63 0.07 -25.61
C VAL A 301 -7.80 -1.12 -25.17
N GLU A 302 -8.00 -2.26 -25.82
CA GLU A 302 -7.20 -3.47 -25.58
C GLU A 302 -5.75 -3.29 -26.04
N TYR A 303 -4.80 -3.57 -25.15
CA TYR A 303 -3.39 -3.65 -25.50
C TYR A 303 -3.13 -4.95 -26.27
N LYS A 304 -2.71 -4.80 -27.54
CA LYS A 304 -2.79 -5.87 -28.55
C LYS A 304 -1.88 -7.08 -28.32
N ASP A 305 -0.74 -6.90 -27.64
CA ASP A 305 0.26 -7.96 -27.51
C ASP A 305 0.91 -7.96 -26.11
N PRO A 306 0.26 -8.57 -25.10
CA PRO A 306 0.80 -8.68 -23.76
C PRO A 306 2.05 -9.59 -23.67
N THR A 307 2.49 -10.24 -24.76
CA THR A 307 3.74 -11.00 -24.75
C THR A 307 4.97 -10.08 -24.80
N LEU A 308 4.84 -8.85 -25.32
CA LEU A 308 5.94 -7.91 -25.52
C LEU A 308 6.05 -6.84 -24.41
N ILE A 309 5.40 -7.05 -23.26
CA ILE A 309 5.46 -6.11 -22.13
C ILE A 309 6.90 -6.05 -21.59
N PRO A 310 7.54 -4.86 -21.56
CA PRO A 310 8.88 -4.72 -21.02
C PRO A 310 8.86 -4.86 -19.50
N ASN A 311 9.72 -5.74 -18.97
CA ASN A 311 10.02 -5.80 -17.54
C ASN A 311 11.41 -5.18 -17.30
N LEU A 312 11.44 -3.96 -16.77
CA LEU A 312 12.69 -3.27 -16.41
C LEU A 312 13.15 -3.72 -15.03
N SER A 313 14.38 -4.22 -14.95
CA SER A 313 14.90 -4.80 -13.73
C SER A 313 16.10 -4.04 -13.17
N PHE A 314 16.06 -3.79 -11.87
CA PHE A 314 17.06 -3.05 -11.11
C PHE A 314 17.68 -3.94 -10.02
N HIS A 315 18.84 -3.53 -9.53
CA HIS A 315 19.33 -3.91 -8.20
C HIS A 315 18.93 -2.81 -7.20
N VAL A 316 19.17 -3.03 -5.90
CA VAL A 316 19.08 -1.97 -4.87
C VAL A 316 19.83 -0.70 -5.33
N LEU A 317 19.31 0.47 -5.01
CA LEU A 317 19.80 1.73 -5.58
C LEU A 317 20.95 2.33 -4.76
N ILE A 318 21.82 3.08 -5.46
CA ILE A 318 22.85 3.91 -4.83
C ILE A 318 22.24 5.27 -4.46
N GLU A 319 22.31 5.65 -3.18
CA GLU A 319 21.97 7.01 -2.74
C GLU A 319 23.19 7.94 -2.89
N ASP A 320 24.36 7.53 -2.37
CA ASP A 320 25.59 8.33 -2.44
C ASP A 320 26.62 7.74 -3.42
N MET A 321 26.46 8.06 -4.70
CA MET A 321 27.38 7.67 -5.78
C MET A 321 28.80 8.23 -5.58
N ALA A 322 28.95 9.35 -4.87
CA ALA A 322 30.26 9.91 -4.59
C ALA A 322 31.00 9.08 -3.53
N ARG A 323 30.28 8.50 -2.57
CA ARG A 323 30.80 7.56 -1.56
C ARG A 323 31.06 6.18 -2.16
N ALA A 324 30.11 5.61 -2.91
CA ALA A 324 30.27 4.31 -3.60
C ALA A 324 31.54 4.25 -4.46
N LYS A 325 31.89 5.34 -5.14
CA LYS A 325 33.10 5.43 -5.99
C LYS A 325 34.42 5.61 -5.24
N GLN A 326 34.38 5.88 -3.94
CA GLN A 326 35.60 6.01 -3.13
C GLN A 326 36.13 4.65 -2.68
N ASP A 327 35.30 3.60 -2.70
CA ASP A 327 35.79 2.25 -2.47
C ASP A 327 36.77 1.83 -3.58
N THR A 328 37.91 1.28 -3.15
CA THR A 328 39.04 0.98 -4.02
C THR A 328 38.95 -0.36 -4.75
N GLU A 329 38.03 -1.24 -4.33
CA GLU A 329 37.85 -2.60 -4.85
C GLU A 329 36.55 -2.68 -5.67
N LEU A 330 35.45 -2.19 -5.10
CA LEU A 330 34.08 -2.32 -5.59
C LEU A 330 33.56 -1.09 -6.33
N GLY A 331 34.16 0.09 -6.15
CA GLY A 331 33.66 1.35 -6.73
C GLY A 331 33.52 1.35 -8.27
N GLY A 332 34.30 0.50 -8.96
CA GLY A 332 34.13 0.23 -10.39
C GLY A 332 32.84 -0.55 -10.70
N SER A 333 32.67 -1.69 -10.04
CA SER A 333 31.47 -2.54 -10.15
C SER A 333 30.19 -1.85 -9.69
N TYR A 334 30.25 -1.01 -8.65
CA TYR A 334 29.12 -0.18 -8.24
C TYR A 334 28.67 0.77 -9.35
N ASN A 335 29.62 1.46 -9.99
CA ASN A 335 29.31 2.33 -11.11
C ASN A 335 28.79 1.56 -12.35
N LYS A 336 29.34 0.36 -12.60
CA LYS A 336 28.93 -0.52 -13.71
C LYS A 336 27.49 -1.05 -13.54
N ASN A 337 27.21 -1.63 -12.38
CA ASN A 337 26.08 -2.55 -12.21
C ASN A 337 24.81 -1.91 -11.64
N PHE A 338 24.92 -0.78 -10.94
CA PHE A 338 23.82 -0.22 -10.17
C PHE A 338 23.31 1.11 -10.73
N VAL A 339 22.10 1.50 -10.34
CA VAL A 339 21.40 2.76 -10.71
C VAL A 339 21.31 3.64 -9.46
N THR A 340 21.33 4.98 -9.59
CA THR A 340 21.14 5.87 -8.43
C THR A 340 19.66 6.10 -8.12
N THR A 341 19.33 6.51 -6.89
CA THR A 341 17.98 6.95 -6.49
C THR A 341 17.46 8.10 -7.38
N GLY A 342 18.33 9.06 -7.71
CA GLY A 342 18.04 10.17 -8.64
C GLY A 342 17.80 9.71 -10.08
N GLU A 343 18.56 8.74 -10.58
CA GLU A 343 18.37 8.17 -11.91
C GLU A 343 17.07 7.36 -12.01
N PHE A 344 16.78 6.51 -11.02
CA PHE A 344 15.53 5.77 -10.98
C PHE A 344 14.31 6.72 -10.96
N SER A 345 14.39 7.79 -10.18
CA SER A 345 13.37 8.85 -10.17
C SER A 345 13.16 9.48 -11.55
N LYS A 346 14.24 9.75 -12.31
CA LYS A 346 14.14 10.25 -13.70
C LYS A 346 13.55 9.20 -14.65
N ILE A 347 13.87 7.92 -14.47
CA ILE A 347 13.29 6.82 -15.26
C ILE A 347 11.78 6.75 -15.04
N LEU A 348 11.30 6.81 -13.79
CA LEU A 348 9.85 6.81 -13.50
C LEU A 348 9.12 7.98 -14.16
N ASN A 349 9.66 9.19 -14.05
CA ASN A 349 9.11 10.37 -14.73
C ASN A 349 9.04 10.18 -16.25
N GLN A 350 10.14 9.73 -16.89
CA GLN A 350 10.14 9.52 -18.34
C GLN A 350 9.24 8.36 -18.79
N LEU A 351 9.11 7.29 -18.01
CA LEU A 351 8.15 6.23 -18.29
C LEU A 351 6.72 6.79 -18.29
N TYR A 352 6.36 7.56 -17.28
CA TYR A 352 5.05 8.20 -17.18
C TYR A 352 4.78 9.20 -18.33
N ASP A 353 5.72 10.10 -18.62
CA ASP A 353 5.65 11.06 -19.73
C ASP A 353 5.55 10.36 -21.10
N ASN A 354 6.26 9.24 -21.27
CA ASN A 354 6.19 8.39 -22.47
C ASN A 354 4.93 7.50 -22.50
N GLY A 355 3.99 7.68 -21.57
CA GLY A 355 2.68 7.03 -21.54
C GLY A 355 2.67 5.61 -20.96
N TYR A 356 3.67 5.21 -20.18
CA TYR A 356 3.68 3.90 -19.54
C TYR A 356 2.82 3.84 -18.27
N VAL A 357 2.32 2.64 -17.99
CA VAL A 357 1.51 2.28 -16.82
C VAL A 357 2.09 0.99 -16.24
N LEU A 358 2.41 0.99 -14.96
CA LEU A 358 2.84 -0.16 -14.19
C LEU A 358 1.76 -1.24 -14.17
N VAL A 359 2.13 -2.43 -14.61
CA VAL A 359 1.34 -3.68 -14.52
C VAL A 359 2.15 -4.76 -13.82
N ASP A 360 1.49 -5.85 -13.46
CA ASP A 360 2.08 -7.07 -12.92
C ASP A 360 1.62 -8.31 -13.72
N PHE A 361 2.09 -9.52 -13.37
CA PHE A 361 1.59 -10.74 -14.00
C PHE A 361 0.07 -10.92 -13.79
N GLY A 362 -0.45 -10.54 -12.62
CA GLY A 362 -1.88 -10.55 -12.31
C GLY A 362 -2.72 -9.65 -13.22
N SER A 363 -2.11 -8.75 -13.99
CA SER A 363 -2.76 -7.83 -14.92
C SER A 363 -3.04 -8.43 -16.29
N PHE A 364 -2.27 -9.44 -16.73
CA PHE A 364 -2.37 -10.03 -18.09
C PHE A 364 -2.24 -11.56 -18.16
N VAL A 365 -1.95 -12.21 -17.04
CA VAL A 365 -2.08 -13.66 -16.86
C VAL A 365 -3.32 -13.93 -16.00
N SER A 366 -4.04 -15.00 -16.32
CA SER A 366 -5.01 -15.60 -15.40
C SER A 366 -4.66 -17.06 -15.17
N ALA A 367 -4.83 -17.51 -13.93
CA ALA A 367 -4.72 -18.91 -13.54
C ALA A 367 -6.11 -19.46 -13.22
N GLN A 368 -6.44 -20.65 -13.74
CA GLN A 368 -7.66 -21.38 -13.38
C GLN A 368 -7.30 -22.76 -12.83
N THR A 369 -7.79 -23.11 -11.65
CA THR A 369 -7.57 -24.46 -11.09
C THR A 369 -8.49 -25.47 -11.78
N ASP A 370 -7.94 -26.56 -12.29
CA ASP A 370 -8.72 -27.69 -12.84
C ASP A 370 -9.32 -28.59 -11.75
N LEU A 371 -10.07 -29.62 -12.16
CA LEU A 371 -10.76 -30.53 -11.23
C LEU A 371 -9.79 -31.39 -10.42
N GLU A 372 -8.57 -31.54 -10.93
CA GLU A 372 -7.47 -32.29 -10.35
C GLU A 372 -6.61 -31.44 -9.39
N GLY A 373 -6.83 -30.11 -9.35
CA GLY A 373 -6.15 -29.17 -8.45
C GLY A 373 -4.92 -28.48 -9.06
N ASN A 374 -4.69 -28.61 -10.36
CA ASN A 374 -3.57 -27.96 -11.05
C ASN A 374 -3.99 -26.59 -11.60
N GLU A 375 -3.08 -25.62 -11.55
CA GLU A 375 -3.30 -24.31 -12.17
C GLU A 375 -3.04 -24.37 -13.67
N LYS A 376 -3.97 -23.80 -14.44
CA LYS A 376 -3.83 -23.57 -15.87
C LYS A 376 -3.70 -22.09 -16.18
N PHE A 377 -2.59 -21.70 -16.78
CA PHE A 377 -2.31 -20.31 -17.11
C PHE A 377 -2.76 -19.97 -18.53
N MET A 378 -3.31 -18.78 -18.69
CA MET A 378 -3.80 -18.26 -19.97
C MET A 378 -3.68 -16.74 -20.01
N VAL A 379 -3.39 -16.20 -21.20
CA VAL A 379 -3.34 -14.75 -21.43
C VAL A 379 -4.74 -14.16 -21.23
N LYS A 380 -4.82 -13.03 -20.52
CA LYS A 380 -6.01 -12.17 -20.48
C LYS A 380 -5.67 -10.77 -21.00
N SER A 381 -6.67 -10.13 -21.59
CA SER A 381 -6.57 -8.78 -22.14
C SER A 381 -6.30 -7.72 -21.05
N ILE A 382 -5.41 -6.76 -21.35
CA ILE A 382 -5.28 -5.51 -20.57
C ILE A 382 -6.06 -4.42 -21.31
N LEU A 383 -6.87 -3.65 -20.58
CA LEU A 383 -7.62 -2.51 -21.11
C LEU A 383 -7.02 -1.21 -20.58
N LEU A 384 -6.43 -0.37 -21.43
CA LEU A 384 -5.79 0.89 -21.05
C LEU A 384 -6.40 2.08 -21.82
N PRO A 385 -6.26 3.33 -21.33
CA PRO A 385 -6.61 4.50 -22.12
C PRO A 385 -5.84 4.54 -23.44
N GLU A 386 -6.43 5.11 -24.50
CA GLU A 386 -5.78 5.22 -25.80
C GLU A 386 -4.42 5.93 -25.69
N GLY A 387 -3.37 5.29 -26.22
CA GLY A 387 -1.98 5.77 -26.18
C GLY A 387 -1.16 5.35 -24.95
N LYS A 388 -1.79 4.87 -23.87
CA LYS A 388 -1.07 4.30 -22.72
C LYS A 388 -0.52 2.89 -23.04
N LYS A 389 0.59 2.50 -22.41
CA LYS A 389 1.32 1.24 -22.64
C LYS A 389 1.66 0.55 -21.31
N PRO A 390 1.60 -0.79 -21.19
CA PRO A 390 2.05 -1.48 -19.99
C PRO A 390 3.58 -1.50 -19.84
N VAL A 391 4.07 -1.48 -18.60
CA VAL A 391 5.45 -1.79 -18.19
C VAL A 391 5.44 -2.58 -16.89
N MET A 392 6.35 -3.52 -16.71
CA MET A 392 6.62 -4.18 -15.43
C MET A 392 7.94 -3.67 -14.85
N LEU A 393 8.05 -3.67 -13.52
CA LEU A 393 9.29 -3.36 -12.83
C LEU A 393 9.69 -4.54 -11.91
N THR A 394 10.97 -4.85 -11.85
CA THR A 394 11.54 -5.85 -10.94
C THR A 394 12.73 -5.28 -10.18
N GLU A 395 12.77 -5.44 -8.87
CA GLU A 395 13.96 -5.20 -8.06
C GLU A 395 14.61 -6.55 -7.67
N THR A 396 15.93 -6.59 -7.57
CA THR A 396 16.68 -7.80 -7.22
C THR A 396 17.68 -7.60 -6.11
N MET A 397 17.91 -8.68 -5.37
CA MET A 397 18.84 -8.72 -4.23
C MET A 397 18.49 -7.71 -3.14
N VAL A 398 17.19 -7.52 -2.88
CA VAL A 398 16.65 -6.61 -1.85
C VAL A 398 16.99 -7.16 -0.46
N ASN A 399 18.23 -6.95 -0.03
CA ASN A 399 18.79 -7.39 1.25
C ASN A 399 19.93 -6.48 1.80
N TYR A 400 20.52 -5.59 1.00
CA TYR A 400 21.58 -4.66 1.46
C TYR A 400 22.72 -5.39 2.17
N PHE A 401 23.59 -6.03 1.40
CA PHE A 401 24.61 -6.94 1.93
C PHE A 401 25.64 -6.23 2.82
N ALA A 402 26.30 -6.98 3.71
CA ALA A 402 27.32 -6.44 4.61
C ALA A 402 28.38 -5.60 3.85
N TYR A 403 28.88 -6.09 2.72
CA TYR A 403 29.87 -5.38 1.90
C TYR A 403 29.39 -4.00 1.37
N MET A 404 28.09 -3.72 1.34
CA MET A 404 27.53 -2.43 0.90
C MET A 404 27.36 -1.42 2.05
N VAL A 405 27.31 -1.89 3.29
CA VAL A 405 26.80 -1.08 4.43
C VAL A 405 27.71 -1.08 5.66
N ASP A 406 28.54 -2.11 5.85
CA ASP A 406 29.40 -2.33 7.01
C ASP A 406 30.87 -2.15 6.62
N GLY A 407 31.34 -0.90 6.59
CA GLY A 407 32.68 -0.57 6.08
C GLY A 407 33.83 -0.78 7.08
N ASP A 408 33.58 -1.28 8.30
CA ASP A 408 34.64 -1.74 9.21
C ASP A 408 34.52 -3.20 9.70
N GLY A 409 33.48 -3.92 9.26
CA GLY A 409 33.31 -5.35 9.50
C GLY A 409 32.88 -5.70 10.92
N ASP A 410 32.20 -4.79 11.63
CA ASP A 410 31.69 -5.02 12.99
C ASP A 410 30.34 -5.76 13.03
N GLY A 411 29.74 -6.00 11.86
CA GLY A 411 28.46 -6.67 11.65
C GLY A 411 27.26 -5.71 11.61
N LYS A 412 27.48 -4.41 11.45
CA LYS A 412 26.43 -3.38 11.43
C LYS A 412 26.65 -2.39 10.30
N ALA A 413 25.55 -1.85 9.79
CA ALA A 413 25.62 -0.72 8.88
C ALA A 413 26.23 0.50 9.58
N ASP A 414 27.10 1.23 8.89
CA ASP A 414 27.83 2.38 9.42
C ASP A 414 28.10 3.48 8.36
N ALA A 415 28.82 4.54 8.77
CA ALA A 415 29.18 5.67 7.89
C ALA A 415 30.29 5.34 6.87
N LYS A 416 30.89 4.14 6.93
CA LYS A 416 31.99 3.70 6.06
C LYS A 416 31.52 2.76 4.96
N GLY A 417 30.34 2.15 5.07
CA GLY A 417 29.72 1.44 3.95
C GLY A 417 29.50 2.35 2.74
N ASP A 418 29.10 1.82 1.59
CA ASP A 418 29.33 2.43 0.28
C ASP A 418 28.19 3.30 -0.28
N GLY A 419 27.36 3.88 0.59
CA GLY A 419 26.34 4.85 0.16
C GLY A 419 25.02 4.21 -0.31
N PHE A 420 24.77 2.96 0.07
CA PHE A 420 23.49 2.27 -0.10
C PHE A 420 22.61 2.41 1.15
N ALA A 421 21.30 2.29 0.99
CA ALA A 421 20.38 1.99 2.09
C ALA A 421 20.76 0.66 2.79
N ASN A 422 20.29 0.46 4.03
CA ASN A 422 20.66 -0.70 4.86
C ASN A 422 19.52 -1.67 5.21
N LYS A 423 18.25 -1.24 5.10
CA LYS A 423 17.06 -2.11 5.18
C LYS A 423 15.80 -1.33 4.77
N LEU A 424 14.75 -2.05 4.41
CA LEU A 424 13.40 -1.50 4.39
C LEU A 424 12.83 -1.45 5.82
N VAL A 425 12.01 -0.45 6.11
CA VAL A 425 11.28 -0.26 7.38
C VAL A 425 9.85 0.23 7.11
N VAL A 426 8.93 -0.03 8.03
CA VAL A 426 7.63 0.66 8.07
C VAL A 426 7.78 1.85 8.99
N ASP A 427 7.43 3.04 8.52
CA ASP A 427 7.52 4.26 9.32
C ASP A 427 6.33 4.43 10.28
N THR A 428 6.29 5.54 11.03
CA THR A 428 5.21 5.80 12.00
C THR A 428 3.83 6.05 11.38
N ASN A 429 3.77 6.30 10.06
CA ASN A 429 2.54 6.53 9.31
C ASN A 429 2.00 5.24 8.68
N GLY A 430 2.82 4.18 8.62
CA GLY A 430 2.52 2.94 7.91
C GLY A 430 3.12 2.88 6.50
N ASP A 431 3.93 3.87 6.12
CA ASP A 431 4.58 3.90 4.81
C ASP A 431 5.85 3.05 4.81
N ILE A 432 6.10 2.37 3.69
CA ILE A 432 7.34 1.61 3.49
C ILE A 432 8.44 2.61 3.10
N LYS A 433 9.49 2.67 3.92
CA LYS A 433 10.67 3.54 3.78
C LYS A 433 11.95 2.72 3.81
N ALA A 434 13.07 3.32 3.43
CA ALA A 434 14.39 2.74 3.60
C ALA A 434 15.11 3.44 4.76
N GLU A 435 15.83 2.67 5.60
CA GLU A 435 16.87 3.23 6.47
C GLU A 435 18.18 3.38 5.68
N TYR A 436 18.87 4.48 5.92
CA TYR A 436 20.18 4.82 5.34
C TYR A 436 21.07 5.41 6.43
N ILE A 437 22.38 5.17 6.36
CA ILE A 437 23.36 5.78 7.26
C ILE A 437 24.24 6.72 6.45
N ASP A 438 24.15 8.01 6.77
CA ASP A 438 24.89 9.07 6.07
C ASP A 438 26.38 9.08 6.43
N ALA A 439 27.15 9.90 5.71
CA ALA A 439 28.59 10.08 5.94
C ALA A 439 28.93 10.72 7.31
N ALA A 440 27.93 11.22 8.06
CA ALA A 440 28.10 11.71 9.43
C ALA A 440 27.77 10.63 10.49
N GLY A 441 27.30 9.46 10.08
CA GLY A 441 26.87 8.37 10.97
C GLY A 441 25.47 8.55 11.56
N GLN A 442 24.63 9.39 10.94
CA GLN A 442 23.23 9.52 11.30
C GLN A 442 22.39 8.50 10.52
N THR A 443 21.57 7.73 11.25
CA THR A 443 20.49 6.93 10.66
C THR A 443 19.36 7.86 10.21
N LEU A 444 19.04 7.79 8.92
CA LEU A 444 17.95 8.49 8.27
C LEU A 444 16.90 7.48 7.80
N THR A 445 15.65 7.91 7.69
CA THR A 445 14.54 7.09 7.16
C THR A 445 13.82 7.89 6.09
N GLY A 446 13.70 7.34 4.88
CA GLY A 446 13.19 8.09 3.73
C GLY A 446 13.19 7.30 2.42
N ASN A 447 13.16 8.03 1.31
CA ASN A 447 13.07 7.49 -0.04
C ASN A 447 14.48 7.17 -0.61
N TYR A 448 15.26 6.37 0.12
CA TYR A 448 16.66 6.05 -0.20
C TYR A 448 16.85 4.79 -1.06
N ASP A 449 15.75 4.24 -1.61
CA ASP A 449 15.80 3.05 -2.46
C ASP A 449 14.54 2.90 -3.33
N PHE A 450 14.51 1.88 -4.20
CA PHE A 450 13.48 1.59 -5.18
C PHE A 450 12.04 1.61 -4.62
N VAL A 451 11.75 0.80 -3.59
CA VAL A 451 10.40 0.65 -3.03
C VAL A 451 9.80 1.99 -2.55
N PRO A 452 10.46 2.76 -1.66
CA PRO A 452 9.89 4.01 -1.18
C PRO A 452 9.83 5.12 -2.23
N ILE A 453 10.72 5.12 -3.23
CA ILE A 453 10.63 6.04 -4.37
C ILE A 453 9.42 5.67 -5.24
N LEU A 454 9.17 4.39 -5.48
CA LEU A 454 8.03 3.92 -6.27
C LEU A 454 6.69 4.22 -5.59
N GLU A 455 6.56 3.98 -4.27
CA GLU A 455 5.34 4.32 -3.51
C GLU A 455 5.07 5.84 -3.51
N ASP A 456 6.10 6.66 -3.32
CA ASP A 456 5.98 8.13 -3.35
C ASP A 456 5.55 8.64 -4.74
N PHE A 457 6.10 8.04 -5.80
CA PHE A 457 5.72 8.33 -7.19
C PHE A 457 4.27 7.93 -7.48
N ILE A 458 3.84 6.72 -7.07
CA ILE A 458 2.46 6.26 -7.28
C ILE A 458 1.45 7.11 -6.46
N SER A 459 1.83 7.57 -5.25
CA SER A 459 1.00 8.49 -4.48
C SER A 459 0.79 9.85 -5.16
N GLN A 460 1.72 10.29 -6.01
CA GLN A 460 1.63 11.52 -6.81
C GLN A 460 0.96 11.27 -8.17
N HIS A 461 1.11 10.05 -8.71
CA HIS A 461 0.64 9.62 -10.03
C HIS A 461 -0.13 8.30 -9.94
N PRO A 462 -1.36 8.29 -9.37
CA PRO A 462 -2.13 7.05 -9.23
C PRO A 462 -2.47 6.40 -10.59
N ASP A 463 -2.59 7.19 -11.66
CA ASP A 463 -2.78 6.70 -13.04
C ASP A 463 -1.51 6.12 -13.69
N PHE A 464 -0.37 6.12 -12.98
CA PHE A 464 0.76 5.29 -13.34
C PHE A 464 0.52 3.81 -12.99
N CYS A 465 -0.44 3.47 -12.14
CA CYS A 465 -0.64 2.10 -11.65
C CYS A 465 -1.93 1.47 -12.20
N TYR A 466 -1.82 0.29 -12.83
CA TYR A 466 -2.99 -0.48 -13.25
C TYR A 466 -3.56 -1.33 -12.12
N GLN A 467 -4.75 -1.00 -11.65
CA GLN A 467 -5.58 -1.79 -10.72
C GLN A 467 -4.88 -2.21 -9.41
N GLY A 468 -3.94 -1.38 -8.92
CA GLY A 468 -3.15 -1.65 -7.73
C GLY A 468 -1.85 -2.43 -7.95
N ALA A 469 -1.48 -2.74 -9.20
CA ALA A 469 -0.24 -3.44 -9.55
C ALA A 469 1.01 -2.81 -8.93
N ARG A 470 1.96 -3.66 -8.55
CA ARG A 470 3.26 -3.28 -8.00
C ARG A 470 4.40 -4.11 -8.58
N ALA A 471 5.62 -3.66 -8.30
CA ALA A 471 6.83 -4.31 -8.77
C ALA A 471 7.02 -5.72 -8.17
N ILE A 472 7.87 -6.50 -8.83
CA ILE A 472 8.36 -7.78 -8.34
C ILE A 472 9.63 -7.55 -7.52
N LEU A 473 9.68 -8.00 -6.27
CA LEU A 473 10.84 -7.87 -5.38
C LEU A 473 11.50 -9.23 -5.17
N ALA A 474 12.59 -9.50 -5.88
CA ALA A 474 13.30 -10.76 -5.81
C ALA A 474 14.38 -10.73 -4.73
N VAL A 475 14.15 -11.46 -3.64
CA VAL A 475 15.08 -11.57 -2.52
C VAL A 475 15.95 -12.82 -2.64
N THR A 476 17.20 -12.72 -2.21
CA THR A 476 18.07 -13.89 -2.03
C THR A 476 17.92 -14.45 -0.62
N GLY A 477 18.41 -15.66 -0.37
CA GLY A 477 18.61 -16.19 0.98
C GLY A 477 20.00 -15.90 1.57
N HIS A 478 20.89 -15.26 0.81
CA HIS A 478 22.22 -14.92 1.27
C HIS A 478 22.18 -13.76 2.26
N GLU A 479 22.82 -13.93 3.42
CA GLU A 479 22.76 -13.07 4.63
C GLU A 479 21.36 -12.84 5.27
N GLY A 480 20.30 -12.64 4.49
CA GLY A 480 19.00 -12.23 5.00
C GLY A 480 17.99 -11.87 3.91
N VAL A 481 16.94 -11.14 4.28
CA VAL A 481 15.94 -10.56 3.36
C VAL A 481 15.59 -9.14 3.80
N PHE A 482 15.38 -8.23 2.84
CA PHE A 482 14.98 -6.83 3.05
C PHE A 482 15.90 -6.00 4.00
N GLY A 483 17.13 -6.46 4.25
CA GLY A 483 18.07 -5.85 5.21
C GLY A 483 18.13 -6.54 6.58
N TYR A 484 17.25 -7.51 6.81
CA TYR A 484 17.16 -8.22 8.08
C TYR A 484 17.94 -9.53 8.04
N ARG A 485 18.83 -9.72 9.01
CA ARG A 485 19.78 -10.84 9.07
C ARG A 485 19.13 -12.13 9.59
N CYS A 486 18.21 -12.65 8.80
CA CYS A 486 17.29 -13.74 9.12
C CYS A 486 17.84 -15.17 8.92
N ASN A 487 19.15 -15.33 8.70
CA ASN A 487 19.78 -16.64 8.59
C ASN A 487 20.09 -17.26 9.97
N THR A 488 19.91 -18.58 10.08
CA THR A 488 20.05 -19.29 11.37
C THR A 488 21.47 -19.27 11.95
N SER A 489 22.48 -18.94 11.14
CA SER A 489 23.85 -18.66 11.58
C SER A 489 23.93 -17.52 12.61
N TYR A 490 23.03 -16.52 12.54
CA TYR A 490 23.02 -15.38 13.46
C TYR A 490 22.60 -15.76 14.89
N ILE A 491 21.96 -16.92 15.09
CA ILE A 491 21.64 -17.45 16.42
C ILE A 491 22.93 -17.78 17.20
N SER A 492 23.95 -18.32 16.52
CA SER A 492 25.21 -18.75 17.13
C SER A 492 26.34 -17.72 17.05
N SER A 493 26.32 -16.82 16.05
CA SER A 493 27.28 -15.71 15.97
C SER A 493 26.89 -14.48 16.80
N VAL A 494 25.58 -14.22 16.97
CA VAL A 494 25.07 -13.07 17.74
C VAL A 494 24.22 -13.54 18.93
N SER A 495 22.96 -13.90 18.71
CA SER A 495 22.08 -14.50 19.72
C SER A 495 20.73 -14.94 19.12
N GLN A 496 20.00 -15.82 19.82
CA GLN A 496 18.60 -16.13 19.51
C GLN A 496 17.72 -14.88 19.51
N GLN A 497 17.88 -13.97 20.49
CA GLN A 497 17.07 -12.75 20.58
C GLN A 497 17.25 -11.86 19.35
N TYR A 498 18.50 -11.65 18.92
CA TYR A 498 18.79 -10.88 17.70
C TYR A 498 18.13 -11.52 16.47
N TYR A 499 18.27 -12.84 16.29
CA TYR A 499 17.61 -13.56 15.20
C TYR A 499 16.07 -13.39 15.23
N ASP A 500 15.45 -13.53 16.40
CA ASP A 500 14.00 -13.39 16.57
C ASP A 500 13.52 -11.96 16.23
N GLU A 501 14.30 -10.93 16.62
CA GLU A 501 14.05 -9.52 16.28
C GLU A 501 14.19 -9.25 14.76
N GLN A 502 15.23 -9.81 14.12
CA GLN A 502 15.40 -9.70 12.66
C GLN A 502 14.25 -10.35 11.89
N VAL A 503 13.85 -11.57 12.28
CA VAL A 503 12.73 -12.30 11.66
C VAL A 503 11.39 -11.59 11.87
N ALA A 504 11.20 -10.91 13.01
CA ALA A 504 10.01 -10.11 13.25
C ALA A 504 9.91 -8.90 12.30
N GLY A 505 10.98 -8.11 12.18
CA GLY A 505 11.00 -6.95 11.27
C GLY A 505 10.89 -7.34 9.79
N ALA A 506 11.54 -8.43 9.37
CA ALA A 506 11.38 -8.97 8.02
C ALA A 506 9.93 -9.39 7.72
N LYS A 507 9.20 -9.91 8.70
CA LYS A 507 7.78 -10.28 8.57
C LYS A 507 6.87 -9.06 8.50
N GLU A 508 7.15 -8.03 9.28
CA GLU A 508 6.44 -6.75 9.20
C GLU A 508 6.54 -6.15 7.78
N ILE A 509 7.75 -6.10 7.22
CA ILE A 509 7.99 -5.64 5.84
C ILE A 509 7.36 -6.54 4.80
N THR A 510 7.49 -7.87 4.95
CA THR A 510 6.83 -8.85 4.07
C THR A 510 5.33 -8.62 3.99
N ASN A 511 4.68 -8.33 5.12
CA ASN A 511 3.24 -8.09 5.17
C ASN A 511 2.89 -6.74 4.53
N ALA A 512 3.58 -5.66 4.91
CA ALA A 512 3.34 -4.33 4.32
C ALA A 512 3.50 -4.31 2.79
N LEU A 513 4.52 -4.99 2.27
CA LEU A 513 4.74 -5.18 0.84
C LEU A 513 3.57 -5.91 0.16
N ARG A 514 3.08 -7.00 0.76
CA ARG A 514 1.93 -7.74 0.21
C ARG A 514 0.62 -6.97 0.31
N ASP A 515 0.39 -6.26 1.40
CA ASP A 515 -0.83 -5.45 1.59
C ASP A 515 -0.89 -4.30 0.58
N LYS A 516 0.26 -3.81 0.12
CA LYS A 516 0.41 -2.85 -1.01
C LYS A 516 0.36 -3.49 -2.41
N GLY A 517 0.41 -4.82 -2.53
CA GLY A 517 0.35 -5.55 -3.80
C GLY A 517 1.68 -6.02 -4.41
N TYR A 518 2.82 -5.85 -3.73
CA TYR A 518 4.12 -6.28 -4.28
C TYR A 518 4.23 -7.81 -4.38
N THR A 519 4.74 -8.29 -5.52
CA THR A 519 5.04 -9.71 -5.73
C THR A 519 6.43 -10.03 -5.19
N ILE A 520 6.52 -10.76 -4.08
CA ILE A 520 7.81 -11.21 -3.54
C ILE A 520 8.25 -12.47 -4.29
N ALA A 521 9.51 -12.49 -4.76
CA ALA A 521 10.06 -13.56 -5.60
C ALA A 521 11.38 -14.13 -5.05
N CYS A 522 11.74 -15.31 -5.53
CA CYS A 522 13.00 -15.98 -5.21
C CYS A 522 14.11 -15.56 -6.17
N TYR A 523 15.23 -15.06 -5.65
CA TYR A 523 16.49 -14.81 -6.36
C TYR A 523 17.57 -15.84 -5.99
N THR A 524 17.16 -17.11 -5.85
CA THR A 524 17.95 -18.24 -5.31
C THR A 524 18.34 -18.06 -3.83
N TYR A 525 18.77 -19.11 -3.13
CA TYR A 525 19.31 -18.96 -1.77
C TYR A 525 20.77 -18.46 -1.78
N LYS A 526 21.62 -18.97 -2.69
CA LYS A 526 23.07 -18.63 -2.73
C LYS A 526 23.49 -17.49 -3.68
N ASN A 527 22.58 -16.96 -4.49
CA ASN A 527 22.89 -16.18 -5.69
C ASN A 527 23.61 -17.04 -6.77
N ASP A 528 23.20 -18.30 -6.96
CA ASP A 528 23.85 -19.23 -7.90
C ASP A 528 23.25 -19.18 -9.32
N ALA A 529 24.11 -19.34 -10.34
CA ALA A 529 23.70 -19.42 -11.74
C ALA A 529 23.05 -20.79 -12.08
N TYR A 530 21.75 -20.95 -11.83
CA TYR A 530 21.04 -22.24 -11.96
C TYR A 530 21.24 -22.97 -13.30
N GLY A 531 21.36 -22.26 -14.43
CA GLY A 531 21.65 -22.87 -15.74
C GLY A 531 23.05 -23.52 -15.86
N LYS A 532 23.99 -23.17 -14.96
CA LYS A 532 25.31 -23.81 -14.82
C LYS A 532 25.30 -24.95 -13.78
N LEU A 533 24.17 -25.23 -13.09
CA LEU A 533 24.07 -26.21 -12.00
C LEU A 533 23.41 -27.54 -12.40
N SER A 534 23.76 -28.61 -11.68
CA SER A 534 23.00 -29.88 -11.70
C SER A 534 21.69 -29.78 -10.90
N ALA A 535 20.70 -30.62 -11.25
CA ALA A 535 19.43 -30.69 -10.53
C ALA A 535 19.59 -30.97 -9.01
N ALA A 536 20.61 -31.72 -8.61
CA ALA A 536 20.90 -31.97 -7.19
C ALA A 536 21.44 -30.74 -6.45
N GLN A 537 22.24 -29.90 -7.11
CA GLN A 537 22.69 -28.62 -6.56
C GLN A 537 21.54 -27.64 -6.43
N ILE A 538 20.69 -27.55 -7.46
CA ILE A 538 19.44 -26.76 -7.46
C ILE A 538 18.55 -27.20 -6.29
N GLN A 539 18.31 -28.51 -6.13
CA GLN A 539 17.48 -29.03 -5.05
C GLN A 539 18.05 -28.70 -3.65
N ALA A 540 19.38 -28.70 -3.48
CA ALA A 540 20.02 -28.32 -2.22
C ALA A 540 19.92 -26.81 -1.92
N ASP A 541 19.99 -25.96 -2.94
CA ASP A 541 19.75 -24.52 -2.81
C ASP A 541 18.27 -24.23 -2.48
N LEU A 542 17.33 -24.87 -3.18
CA LEU A 542 15.89 -24.79 -2.90
C LEU A 542 15.52 -25.32 -1.50
N GLN A 543 16.22 -26.33 -0.98
CA GLN A 543 16.06 -26.78 0.40
C GLN A 543 16.55 -25.72 1.40
N SER A 544 17.60 -24.98 1.06
CA SER A 544 18.14 -23.89 1.89
C SER A 544 17.18 -22.69 1.90
N TRP A 545 16.61 -22.34 0.75
CA TRP A 545 15.51 -21.39 0.58
C TRP A 545 14.29 -21.77 1.43
N SER A 546 13.78 -22.98 1.26
CA SER A 546 12.58 -23.49 1.94
C SER A 546 12.74 -23.54 3.46
N SER A 547 13.92 -23.92 3.96
CA SER A 547 14.16 -24.05 5.40
C SER A 547 14.38 -22.72 6.13
N GLN A 548 14.92 -21.70 5.47
CA GLN A 548 15.26 -20.43 6.13
C GLN A 548 14.41 -19.24 5.66
N VAL A 549 14.22 -19.07 4.35
CA VAL A 549 13.58 -17.86 3.80
C VAL A 549 12.05 -17.97 3.84
N VAL A 550 11.49 -19.12 3.45
CA VAL A 550 10.02 -19.33 3.42
C VAL A 550 9.38 -19.21 4.82
N ASN A 551 10.13 -19.53 5.89
CA ASN A 551 9.67 -19.34 7.27
C ASN A 551 9.60 -17.86 7.71
N VAL A 552 10.21 -16.96 6.94
CA VAL A 552 10.21 -15.51 7.12
C VAL A 552 9.18 -14.88 6.19
N ILE A 553 9.36 -15.05 4.87
CA ILE A 553 8.55 -14.35 3.86
C ILE A 553 7.30 -15.11 3.42
N GLY A 554 7.10 -16.36 3.83
CA GLY A 554 6.04 -17.23 3.32
C GLY A 554 6.40 -17.91 1.99
N GLN A 555 5.43 -18.63 1.39
CA GLN A 555 5.60 -19.24 0.07
C GLN A 555 5.61 -18.18 -1.03
N VAL A 556 6.31 -18.47 -2.12
CA VAL A 556 6.38 -17.66 -3.35
C VAL A 556 6.36 -18.59 -4.57
N ASP A 557 5.72 -18.15 -5.65
CA ASP A 557 5.57 -18.88 -6.92
C ASP A 557 6.47 -18.32 -8.04
N THR A 558 7.06 -17.14 -7.81
CA THR A 558 7.84 -16.39 -8.79
C THR A 558 9.34 -16.57 -8.52
N PHE A 559 10.07 -16.97 -9.56
CA PHE A 559 11.51 -17.17 -9.54
C PHE A 559 12.18 -16.23 -10.54
N VAL A 560 13.24 -15.55 -10.12
CA VAL A 560 14.03 -14.64 -10.94
C VAL A 560 15.46 -15.17 -10.99
N PHE A 561 15.96 -15.47 -12.18
CA PHE A 561 17.28 -16.07 -12.32
C PHE A 561 18.41 -15.08 -12.00
N ALA A 562 19.34 -15.55 -11.17
CA ALA A 562 20.60 -14.91 -10.83
C ALA A 562 21.63 -15.01 -11.97
N LYS A 563 22.66 -14.14 -11.95
CA LYS A 563 23.87 -14.21 -12.79
C LYS A 563 23.61 -14.41 -14.30
N GLN A 564 22.70 -13.60 -14.85
CA GLN A 564 22.19 -13.70 -16.24
C GLN A 564 21.71 -15.10 -16.68
N SER A 565 21.39 -15.99 -15.72
CA SER A 565 21.13 -17.39 -15.99
C SER A 565 19.70 -17.65 -16.49
N ARG A 566 19.47 -18.88 -16.96
CA ARG A 566 18.17 -19.39 -17.44
C ARG A 566 18.16 -20.91 -17.42
N LEU A 567 16.99 -21.53 -17.38
CA LEU A 567 16.84 -22.92 -17.85
C LEU A 567 16.71 -22.94 -19.38
N THR A 568 17.23 -24.01 -20.00
CA THR A 568 17.17 -24.24 -21.45
C THR A 568 15.97 -25.09 -21.90
N ASP A 569 15.33 -25.79 -20.97
CA ASP A 569 14.16 -26.65 -21.19
C ASP A 569 13.24 -26.57 -19.97
N TYR A 570 11.93 -26.45 -20.22
CA TYR A 570 10.86 -26.33 -19.22
C TYR A 570 9.86 -27.51 -19.34
N GLY A 571 10.24 -28.61 -19.99
CA GLY A 571 9.46 -29.84 -20.05
C GLY A 571 9.67 -30.79 -18.87
N ASP A 572 8.74 -31.73 -18.69
CA ASP A 572 8.79 -32.77 -17.64
C ASP A 572 10.05 -33.65 -17.67
N GLY A 573 10.74 -33.72 -18.82
CA GLY A 573 12.04 -34.40 -18.92
C GLY A 573 13.11 -33.75 -18.04
N ASN A 574 13.10 -32.42 -17.93
CA ASN A 574 14.14 -31.67 -17.23
C ASN A 574 14.01 -31.81 -15.71
N ALA A 575 15.02 -32.42 -15.08
CA ALA A 575 15.09 -32.59 -13.63
C ALA A 575 15.25 -31.27 -12.87
N ALA A 576 15.89 -30.25 -13.46
CA ALA A 576 16.04 -28.93 -12.86
C ALA A 576 14.70 -28.18 -12.82
N PHE A 577 13.99 -28.14 -13.96
CA PHE A 577 12.64 -27.57 -14.02
C PHE A 577 11.69 -28.26 -13.04
N ARG A 578 11.64 -29.60 -13.03
CA ARG A 578 10.80 -30.37 -12.08
C ARG A 578 11.13 -30.09 -10.62
N ALA A 579 12.40 -29.85 -10.26
CA ALA A 579 12.77 -29.50 -8.89
C ALA A 579 12.18 -28.14 -8.47
N MET A 580 12.24 -27.15 -9.37
CA MET A 580 11.65 -25.83 -9.15
C MET A 580 10.10 -25.90 -9.14
N TYR A 581 9.50 -26.58 -10.11
CA TYR A 581 8.06 -26.75 -10.22
C TYR A 581 7.45 -27.47 -9.01
N THR A 582 8.08 -28.56 -8.54
CA THR A 582 7.69 -29.28 -7.32
C THR A 582 7.86 -28.42 -6.06
N SER A 583 8.77 -27.43 -6.08
CA SER A 583 8.96 -26.48 -4.98
C SER A 583 7.94 -25.32 -4.98
N GLY A 584 7.01 -25.29 -5.94
CA GLY A 584 5.91 -24.31 -6.02
C GLY A 584 6.08 -23.24 -7.09
N PHE A 585 7.21 -23.18 -7.81
CA PHE A 585 7.44 -22.12 -8.79
C PHE A 585 6.63 -22.32 -10.09
N ARG A 586 6.04 -21.23 -10.57
CA ARG A 586 5.19 -21.13 -11.78
C ARG A 586 5.60 -19.99 -12.71
N TYR A 587 6.11 -18.89 -12.17
CA TYR A 587 6.61 -17.74 -12.94
C TYR A 587 8.13 -17.73 -12.96
N PHE A 588 8.74 -17.63 -14.14
CA PHE A 588 10.20 -17.76 -14.33
C PHE A 588 10.76 -16.57 -15.12
N ILE A 589 11.48 -15.67 -14.46
CA ILE A 589 12.00 -14.44 -15.08
C ILE A 589 13.51 -14.56 -15.35
N SER A 590 13.91 -14.50 -16.62
CA SER A 590 15.30 -14.60 -17.08
C SER A 590 15.83 -13.25 -17.57
N ASN A 591 17.15 -13.02 -17.53
CA ASN A 591 17.74 -11.87 -18.22
C ASN A 591 17.79 -12.11 -19.74
N ASP A 592 17.44 -11.10 -20.52
CA ASP A 592 17.64 -11.08 -21.97
C ASP A 592 17.69 -9.64 -22.51
N GLN A 593 17.95 -9.48 -23.81
CA GLN A 593 18.13 -8.19 -24.47
C GLN A 593 16.83 -7.63 -25.10
N SER A 594 15.72 -8.37 -25.04
CA SER A 594 14.40 -7.95 -25.55
C SER A 594 13.24 -8.50 -24.71
N PRO A 595 12.14 -7.73 -24.54
CA PRO A 595 10.93 -8.22 -23.90
C PRO A 595 10.32 -9.42 -24.61
N LEU A 596 9.93 -10.44 -23.85
CA LEU A 596 9.16 -11.59 -24.30
C LEU A 596 8.52 -12.25 -23.08
N THR A 597 7.24 -12.62 -23.17
CA THR A 597 6.52 -13.37 -22.15
C THR A 597 5.77 -14.52 -22.81
N GLU A 598 6.05 -15.74 -22.37
CA GLU A 598 5.40 -16.95 -22.84
C GLU A 598 4.54 -17.53 -21.72
N VAL A 599 3.22 -17.50 -21.94
CA VAL A 599 2.23 -18.12 -21.07
C VAL A 599 1.94 -19.51 -21.60
N ASN A 600 2.49 -20.53 -20.95
CA ASN A 600 2.21 -21.94 -21.21
C ASN A 600 1.13 -22.43 -20.23
N ASP A 601 0.39 -23.47 -20.60
CA ASP A 601 -0.69 -24.02 -19.77
C ASP A 601 -0.27 -24.29 -18.30
N THR A 602 0.98 -24.65 -18.00
CA THR A 602 1.44 -24.99 -16.64
C THR A 602 2.43 -24.00 -16.01
N TYR A 603 2.96 -23.03 -16.77
CA TYR A 603 3.93 -22.06 -16.27
C TYR A 603 4.00 -20.81 -17.15
N VAL A 604 4.50 -19.71 -16.58
CA VAL A 604 4.82 -18.49 -17.32
C VAL A 604 6.31 -18.25 -17.28
N ARG A 605 6.92 -17.90 -18.41
CA ARG A 605 8.30 -17.39 -18.44
C ARG A 605 8.38 -16.01 -19.09
N GLN A 606 9.26 -15.16 -18.58
CA GLN A 606 9.43 -13.79 -19.05
C GLN A 606 10.89 -13.39 -19.14
N ASN A 607 11.23 -12.59 -20.15
CA ASN A 607 12.50 -11.88 -20.25
C ASN A 607 12.41 -10.50 -19.60
N ARG A 608 13.40 -10.15 -18.78
CA ARG A 608 13.59 -8.80 -18.21
C ARG A 608 14.83 -8.13 -18.80
N LEU A 609 14.78 -6.80 -18.86
CA LEU A 609 15.88 -5.94 -19.28
C LEU A 609 16.55 -5.38 -18.02
N MET A 610 17.81 -5.76 -17.75
CA MET A 610 18.56 -5.19 -16.63
C MET A 610 18.95 -3.73 -16.92
N VAL A 611 18.49 -2.81 -16.08
CA VAL A 611 18.90 -1.41 -16.09
C VAL A 611 20.10 -1.25 -15.16
N THR A 612 21.26 -0.96 -15.74
CA THR A 612 22.54 -0.75 -15.04
C THR A 612 23.22 0.48 -15.61
N GLY A 613 24.21 1.05 -14.91
CA GLY A 613 25.02 2.14 -15.47
C GLY A 613 25.65 1.75 -16.81
N GLU A 614 26.14 0.51 -16.92
CA GLU A 614 26.73 -0.04 -18.14
C GLU A 614 25.70 -0.15 -19.27
N ASN A 615 24.56 -0.79 -19.02
CA ASN A 615 23.56 -1.01 -20.06
C ASN A 615 22.96 0.33 -20.53
N MET A 616 22.78 1.30 -19.62
CA MET A 616 22.38 2.66 -20.00
C MET A 616 23.44 3.37 -20.85
N GLN A 617 24.73 3.28 -20.52
CA GLN A 617 25.77 3.98 -21.27
C GLN A 617 26.11 3.30 -22.62
N HIS A 618 26.18 1.96 -22.64
CA HIS A 618 26.79 1.20 -23.74
C HIS A 618 25.79 0.31 -24.52
N LYS A 619 24.61 0.03 -23.96
CA LYS A 619 23.55 -0.80 -24.58
C LYS A 619 22.21 -0.05 -24.71
N SER A 620 22.26 1.29 -24.78
CA SER A 620 21.11 2.21 -24.70
C SER A 620 19.94 1.94 -25.65
N SER A 621 20.18 1.29 -26.79
CA SER A 621 19.11 0.89 -27.74
C SER A 621 18.05 -0.03 -27.11
N GLN A 622 18.38 -0.75 -26.03
CA GLN A 622 17.45 -1.61 -25.29
C GLN A 622 16.32 -0.82 -24.61
N PHE A 623 16.57 0.45 -24.30
CA PHE A 623 15.62 1.34 -23.61
C PHE A 623 14.92 2.31 -24.57
N SER A 624 15.14 2.15 -25.88
CA SER A 624 14.53 2.99 -26.92
C SER A 624 13.01 2.98 -26.84
N GLY A 625 12.41 4.16 -26.71
CA GLY A 625 10.98 4.35 -26.53
C GLY A 625 10.46 4.12 -25.10
N LEU A 626 11.29 3.64 -24.17
CA LEU A 626 11.01 3.57 -22.73
C LEU A 626 11.47 4.85 -22.03
N PHE A 627 12.76 5.18 -22.13
CA PHE A 627 13.37 6.40 -21.59
C PHE A 627 14.69 6.75 -22.32
N ASP A 628 15.09 8.02 -22.31
CA ASP A 628 16.40 8.46 -22.80
C ASP A 628 17.48 8.30 -21.72
N THR A 629 18.32 7.28 -21.92
CA THR A 629 19.51 7.01 -21.12
C THR A 629 20.44 8.22 -20.93
N ASN A 630 20.55 9.13 -21.91
CA ASN A 630 21.47 10.28 -21.83
C ASN A 630 20.95 11.38 -20.88
N ALA A 631 19.63 11.53 -20.80
CA ALA A 631 18.97 12.46 -19.88
C ALA A 631 18.86 11.90 -18.44
N VAL A 632 18.85 10.57 -18.31
CA VAL A 632 18.88 9.88 -17.01
C VAL A 632 20.28 9.88 -16.40
N LEU A 633 21.26 9.30 -17.10
CA LEU A 633 22.55 8.89 -16.57
C LEU A 633 23.41 10.06 -16.05
N GLU A 634 23.74 10.03 -14.76
CA GLU A 634 24.40 11.13 -14.07
C GLU A 634 25.93 11.10 -14.22
N LEU A 635 26.41 11.27 -15.45
CA LEU A 635 27.86 11.28 -15.75
C LEU A 635 28.67 12.33 -14.95
N SER A 636 28.03 13.35 -14.38
CA SER A 636 28.68 14.32 -13.49
C SER A 636 29.06 13.74 -12.11
N THR A 637 28.25 12.82 -11.57
CA THR A 637 28.51 12.11 -10.30
C THR A 637 29.24 10.79 -10.57
N ARG A 638 28.80 10.03 -11.59
CA ARG A 638 29.38 8.76 -12.03
C ARG A 638 30.75 8.87 -12.67
N GLY A 639 31.03 9.92 -13.43
CA GLY A 639 32.15 9.91 -14.38
C GLY A 639 31.91 8.89 -15.50
N SER A 640 32.98 8.36 -16.10
CA SER A 640 32.86 7.28 -17.09
C SER A 640 32.41 5.97 -16.44
N VAL A 641 31.32 5.36 -16.93
CA VAL A 641 30.94 4.02 -16.50
C VAL A 641 31.84 2.97 -17.18
N PRO A 642 32.42 2.01 -16.41
CA PRO A 642 33.17 0.89 -16.98
C PRO A 642 32.33 0.01 -17.93
N THR A 643 33.00 -0.80 -18.72
CA THR A 643 32.40 -1.97 -19.40
C THR A 643 32.88 -3.25 -18.70
N GLY A 644 32.08 -4.30 -18.76
CA GLY A 644 32.52 -5.69 -18.50
C GLY A 644 33.55 -6.17 -19.52
#